data_AF-A0A838MXE7-F1
#
_entry.id   AF-A0A838MXE7-F1
#
_cell.length_a   1.000
_cell.length_b   1.000
_cell.length_c   1.000
_cell.angle_alpha   90.00
_cell.angle_beta   90.00
_cell.angle_gamma   90.00
#
_symmetry.space_group_name_H-M   'P 1'
#
loop_
_entity.id
_entity.type
_entity.pdbx_description
1 polymer ?
#
loop_
_entity_poly.entity_id
_entity_poly.type
_entity_poly.pdbx_seq_one_letter_code
_entity_poly.pdbx_strand_id
1 'polypeptide(L)'
;MDPAIQPLPSAATLGTVQLSAATYTVSEGQRTLDITVTRTGGTGAASVVITTVPGSASERTDYSAIERTLRFAEGETSKTVQLSVIDDLRVEDDETLTISLSGAVNTTIGNPSSAVVTITDNDGALTSEFATGLIAPVKIIFTNPSHLLVAEGGNGPNTGRLSILDRSSGARRTLLDNLPSGLAPPNNDPIGPTGLELRGRTLFITIGQGDATLNGPVPGSEMPNPNPSSPIFNSVLAIDLSAVNEATTAGFTLTAANQTALKSGSQVTLNDGSGQTLTIRLVADFPDFVAAPRPDFAGNVRPTNSFGLVAAANFLYVVNAGLNSVDRVDINAGTTSTLATFAPIPRPSPVTPPGGPVVEAVPDSIRLFGDQLLVPFLTGFPFQPGLAQVRTVDIATGNNAPFITGLTSAIDVLPVRTGGTDRFFVLEFSANMLQGAPGRLRLFDSPSGAPVVTVGNLMTPTSLARDEQTGSLFVTEISTGRVVQIINPAFPANNPIDDTGFFVRQQYLDFLSREPDAAGFNAFVDTLENCPNQFNTDPNSPSARCDRISVSASFFLSLEFQIRGSVVIRSYLAAFGRLPTFREFIRDLSTIGGVTDEEATANRSRYPDDFIQRPEFGAIYDSLSNAAYVDRLIANAGVTLPNRDQLVANLNAGTRTRGQTFNEIVDSPEFTDAAFNRAFVLSEYFGYLRRDPDPAGFQAWLDLLNNNRNDFRTLVNGFVNSVEYRSRFGQP
;
A
#
# COMPACT_ATOMS: atom_id res chain seq x y z
N MET A 1 -87.14 6.89 57.81
CA MET A 1 -86.11 5.86 58.03
C MET A 1 -85.58 5.47 56.67
N ASP A 2 -84.34 5.88 56.47
CA ASP A 2 -83.32 5.61 55.44
C ASP A 2 -83.59 4.68 54.23
N PRO A 3 -83.37 5.15 52.98
CA PRO A 3 -83.09 4.29 51.84
C PRO A 3 -81.58 4.02 51.72
N ALA A 4 -81.25 2.75 51.47
CA ALA A 4 -79.89 2.21 51.43
C ALA A 4 -78.87 3.05 50.65
N ILE A 5 -77.78 3.42 51.33
CA ILE A 5 -76.55 3.92 50.70
C ILE A 5 -75.81 2.71 50.10
N GLN A 6 -75.81 2.62 48.77
CA GLN A 6 -74.89 1.76 48.03
C GLN A 6 -73.46 2.35 48.18
N PRO A 7 -72.44 1.55 48.53
CA PRO A 7 -71.07 2.06 48.57
C PRO A 7 -70.63 2.44 47.15
N LEU A 8 -70.01 3.62 47.02
CA LEU A 8 -69.33 4.05 45.79
C LEU A 8 -68.32 2.96 45.36
N PRO A 9 -68.20 2.64 44.06
CA PRO A 9 -67.19 1.70 43.60
C PRO A 9 -65.80 2.18 44.05
N SER A 10 -65.03 1.25 44.64
CA SER A 10 -63.62 1.46 44.98
C SER A 10 -62.90 2.10 43.79
N ALA A 11 -62.19 3.20 44.01
CA ALA A 11 -61.35 3.79 42.98
C ALA A 11 -60.39 2.70 42.50
N ALA A 12 -60.58 2.21 41.27
CA ALA A 12 -59.72 1.20 40.68
C ALA A 12 -58.28 1.71 40.79
N THR A 13 -57.44 0.99 41.52
CA THR A 13 -56.01 1.30 41.59
C THR A 13 -55.49 1.28 40.16
N LEU A 14 -54.82 2.35 39.72
CA LEU A 14 -54.21 2.35 38.39
C LEU A 14 -53.08 1.32 38.37
N GLY A 15 -52.90 0.67 37.23
CA GLY A 15 -51.72 -0.16 36.99
C GLY A 15 -50.47 0.68 36.82
N THR A 16 -49.32 0.05 36.99
CA THR A 16 -48.00 0.59 36.62
C THR A 16 -47.43 -0.28 35.51
N VAL A 17 -47.13 0.32 34.36
CA VAL A 17 -46.51 -0.34 33.20
C VAL A 17 -45.04 0.03 33.12
N GLN A 18 -44.15 -0.94 32.95
CA GLN A 18 -42.70 -0.74 32.89
C GLN A 18 -42.03 -1.76 31.97
N LEU A 19 -40.79 -1.51 31.59
CA LEU A 19 -39.96 -2.51 30.91
C LEU A 19 -39.54 -3.60 31.92
N SER A 20 -39.38 -4.84 31.46
CA SER A 20 -38.96 -5.95 32.35
C SER A 20 -37.51 -5.85 32.80
N ALA A 21 -36.66 -5.14 32.06
CA ALA A 21 -35.24 -4.92 32.35
C ALA A 21 -34.81 -3.50 31.94
N ALA A 22 -33.75 -3.01 32.57
CA ALA A 22 -33.13 -1.71 32.25
C ALA A 22 -32.07 -1.80 31.14
N THR A 23 -31.59 -3.01 30.83
CA THR A 23 -30.64 -3.27 29.76
C THR A 23 -31.01 -4.55 29.02
N TYR A 24 -30.70 -4.60 27.73
CA TYR A 24 -30.81 -5.79 26.88
C TYR A 24 -29.55 -5.92 26.01
N THR A 25 -29.23 -7.14 25.59
CA THR A 25 -28.16 -7.43 24.64
C THR A 25 -28.69 -8.38 23.59
N VAL A 26 -28.36 -8.14 22.33
CA VAL A 26 -28.74 -8.98 21.19
C VAL A 26 -27.61 -8.98 20.18
N SER A 27 -27.30 -10.14 19.61
CA SER A 27 -26.38 -10.23 18.48
C SER A 27 -27.13 -10.05 17.16
N GLU A 28 -26.51 -9.41 16.17
CA GLU A 28 -27.13 -9.21 14.85
C GLU A 28 -27.56 -10.52 14.20
N GLY A 29 -26.80 -11.59 14.37
CA GLY A 29 -27.09 -12.92 13.87
C GLY A 29 -28.35 -13.53 14.49
N GLN A 30 -28.81 -13.01 15.65
CA GLN A 30 -30.10 -13.36 16.25
C GLN A 30 -31.28 -12.66 15.57
N ARG A 31 -31.04 -11.54 14.84
CA ARG A 31 -31.95 -10.73 14.02
C ARG A 31 -33.18 -10.13 14.72
N THR A 32 -33.47 -10.57 15.93
CA THR A 32 -34.65 -10.16 16.69
C THR A 32 -34.37 -10.18 18.18
N LEU A 33 -34.95 -9.22 18.90
CA LEU A 33 -34.95 -9.13 20.36
C LEU A 33 -36.38 -8.96 20.87
N ASP A 34 -36.81 -9.83 21.78
CA ASP A 34 -38.10 -9.74 22.44
C ASP A 34 -38.04 -8.82 23.66
N ILE A 35 -38.73 -7.69 23.59
CA ILE A 35 -38.84 -6.70 24.66
C ILE A 35 -40.13 -6.97 25.42
N THR A 36 -40.00 -7.34 26.69
CA THR A 36 -41.17 -7.56 27.55
C THR A 36 -41.52 -6.30 28.32
N VAL A 37 -42.78 -5.87 28.19
CA VAL A 37 -43.39 -4.78 28.95
C VAL A 37 -44.34 -5.41 29.98
N THR A 38 -44.07 -5.18 31.25
CA THR A 38 -44.85 -5.75 32.35
C THR A 38 -45.77 -4.71 32.96
N ARG A 39 -46.84 -5.19 33.57
CA ARG A 39 -47.82 -4.39 34.27
C ARG A 39 -48.07 -4.95 35.66
N THR A 40 -48.04 -4.09 36.66
CA THR A 40 -48.27 -4.43 38.08
C THR A 40 -49.38 -3.55 38.68
N GLY A 41 -49.97 -3.96 39.79
CA GLY A 41 -51.08 -3.23 40.43
C GLY A 41 -52.41 -3.45 39.68
N GLY A 42 -53.08 -2.35 39.30
CA GLY A 42 -54.38 -2.42 38.61
C GLY A 42 -54.32 -3.03 37.21
N THR A 43 -55.31 -3.86 36.88
CA THR A 43 -55.36 -4.61 35.62
C THR A 43 -56.53 -4.21 34.69
N GLY A 44 -57.19 -3.06 34.90
CA GLY A 44 -58.19 -2.55 33.94
C GLY A 44 -57.60 -2.16 32.58
N ALA A 45 -58.39 -1.98 31.52
CA ALA A 45 -57.83 -1.65 30.20
C ALA A 45 -56.95 -0.38 30.19
N ALA A 46 -55.74 -0.46 29.61
CA ALA A 46 -54.78 0.64 29.58
C ALA A 46 -53.90 0.61 28.33
N SER A 47 -53.17 1.70 28.07
CA SER A 47 -52.17 1.73 26.99
C SER A 47 -50.96 2.58 27.30
N VAL A 48 -49.84 2.25 26.66
CA VAL A 48 -48.61 3.05 26.59
C VAL A 48 -48.08 3.05 25.16
N VAL A 49 -47.24 4.02 24.79
CA VAL A 49 -46.49 4.02 23.54
C VAL A 49 -45.07 3.54 23.84
N ILE A 50 -44.56 2.61 23.02
CA ILE A 50 -43.16 2.19 23.02
C ILE A 50 -42.47 2.78 21.79
N THR A 51 -41.33 3.42 22.01
CA THR A 51 -40.50 4.02 20.94
C THR A 51 -39.04 3.63 21.09
N THR A 52 -38.34 3.45 19.97
CA THR A 52 -36.87 3.43 19.93
C THR A 52 -36.31 4.82 19.72
N VAL A 53 -35.19 5.13 20.37
CA VAL A 53 -34.40 6.35 20.22
C VAL A 53 -32.98 5.92 19.81
N PRO A 54 -32.42 6.46 18.71
CA PRO A 54 -31.07 6.13 18.28
C PRO A 54 -30.01 6.44 19.35
N GLY A 55 -28.99 5.61 19.43
CA GLY A 55 -27.76 5.86 20.19
C GLY A 55 -26.57 5.90 19.25
N SER A 56 -25.62 4.97 19.40
CA SER A 56 -24.64 4.70 18.34
C SER A 56 -25.22 3.90 17.19
N ALA A 57 -26.22 3.06 17.45
CA ALA A 57 -26.96 2.32 16.42
C ALA A 57 -27.90 3.25 15.65
N SER A 58 -27.85 3.14 14.33
CA SER A 58 -28.62 3.84 13.31
C SER A 58 -29.82 3.03 12.80
N GLU A 59 -30.90 3.75 12.52
CA GLU A 59 -32.12 3.13 11.96
C GLU A 59 -31.86 2.68 10.51
N ARG A 60 -32.37 1.49 10.16
CA ARG A 60 -32.34 0.86 8.82
C ARG A 60 -30.98 0.31 8.38
N THR A 61 -29.92 0.59 9.12
CA THR A 61 -28.64 -0.10 9.00
C THR A 61 -28.55 -1.19 10.05
N ASP A 62 -28.85 -0.87 11.32
CA ASP A 62 -28.52 -1.77 12.44
C ASP A 62 -29.80 -2.31 13.11
N TYR A 63 -30.90 -1.54 13.05
CA TYR A 63 -32.22 -1.97 13.53
C TYR A 63 -33.38 -1.29 12.80
N SER A 64 -34.57 -1.88 12.90
CA SER A 64 -35.82 -1.24 12.47
C SER A 64 -36.50 -0.53 13.64
N ALA A 65 -36.76 0.78 13.50
CA ALA A 65 -37.40 1.56 14.56
C ALA A 65 -38.78 1.01 14.96
N ILE A 66 -39.05 1.07 16.26
CA ILE A 66 -40.38 0.79 16.82
C ILE A 66 -41.02 2.13 17.17
N GLU A 67 -42.24 2.35 16.70
CA GLU A 67 -43.19 3.31 17.26
C GLU A 67 -44.56 2.64 17.31
N ARG A 68 -45.00 2.22 18.50
CA ARG A 68 -46.21 1.40 18.64
C ARG A 68 -46.98 1.72 19.91
N THR A 69 -48.30 1.81 19.82
CA THR A 69 -49.17 1.82 21.00
C THR A 69 -49.43 0.39 21.48
N LEU A 70 -49.02 0.07 22.70
CA LEU A 70 -49.30 -1.19 23.39
C LEU A 70 -50.60 -1.04 24.17
N ARG A 71 -51.61 -1.84 23.82
CA ARG A 71 -52.91 -1.86 24.49
C ARG A 71 -53.02 -3.12 25.35
N PHE A 72 -53.18 -2.93 26.66
CA PHE A 72 -53.43 -4.00 27.62
C PHE A 72 -54.94 -4.16 27.81
N ALA A 73 -55.46 -5.35 27.52
CA ALA A 73 -56.83 -5.70 27.87
C ALA A 73 -57.00 -5.81 29.40
N GLU A 74 -58.24 -5.86 29.88
CA GLU A 74 -58.48 -6.14 31.29
C GLU A 74 -57.90 -7.51 31.67
N GLY A 75 -57.16 -7.56 32.77
CA GLY A 75 -56.47 -8.77 33.24
C GLY A 75 -55.13 -9.06 32.56
N GLU A 76 -54.76 -8.33 31.50
CA GLU A 76 -53.49 -8.53 30.80
C GLU A 76 -52.32 -7.85 31.54
N THR A 77 -51.34 -8.65 31.95
CA THR A 77 -50.22 -8.21 32.80
C THR A 77 -48.88 -8.08 32.07
N SER A 78 -48.79 -8.50 30.80
CA SER A 78 -47.59 -8.35 29.99
C SER A 78 -47.90 -8.20 28.50
N LYS A 79 -46.99 -7.54 27.79
CA LYS A 79 -46.91 -7.52 26.32
C LYS A 79 -45.48 -7.78 25.91
N THR A 80 -45.30 -8.45 24.77
CA THR A 80 -44.00 -8.61 24.14
C THR A 80 -44.00 -7.83 22.82
N VAL A 81 -42.91 -7.11 22.59
CA VAL A 81 -42.66 -6.34 21.36
C VAL A 81 -41.33 -6.81 20.80
N GLN A 82 -41.31 -7.22 19.54
CA GLN A 82 -40.10 -7.63 18.88
C GLN A 82 -39.41 -6.42 18.24
N LEU A 83 -38.15 -6.20 18.57
CA LEU A 83 -37.23 -5.34 17.85
C LEU A 83 -36.53 -6.16 16.77
N SER A 84 -36.56 -5.70 15.52
CA SER A 84 -35.79 -6.31 14.44
C SER A 84 -34.40 -5.69 14.38
N VAL A 85 -33.38 -6.53 14.46
CA VAL A 85 -31.97 -6.21 14.28
C VAL A 85 -31.58 -6.64 12.87
N ILE A 86 -30.78 -5.83 12.20
CA ILE A 86 -30.31 -6.11 10.85
C ILE A 86 -28.94 -6.78 11.00
N ASP A 87 -28.73 -7.86 10.24
CA ASP A 87 -27.47 -8.62 10.22
C ASP A 87 -26.86 -8.39 8.85
N ASP A 88 -25.62 -7.92 8.82
CA ASP A 88 -24.92 -7.67 7.58
C ASP A 88 -23.58 -8.43 7.49
N LEU A 89 -22.54 -7.83 6.89
CA LEU A 89 -21.21 -8.41 6.75
C LEU A 89 -20.11 -7.42 7.15
N ARG A 90 -20.49 -6.26 7.67
CA ARG A 90 -19.62 -5.17 8.05
C ARG A 90 -19.21 -5.44 9.49
N VAL A 91 -17.91 -5.50 9.72
CA VAL A 91 -17.42 -5.53 11.10
C VAL A 91 -17.68 -4.16 11.73
N GLU A 92 -18.35 -4.17 12.87
CA GLU A 92 -18.78 -3.00 13.64
C GLU A 92 -18.43 -3.18 15.14
N ASP A 93 -18.44 -2.08 15.90
CA ASP A 93 -18.29 -2.16 17.36
C ASP A 93 -19.66 -2.43 18.01
N ASP A 94 -19.71 -2.80 19.29
CA ASP A 94 -20.98 -2.90 20.02
C ASP A 94 -21.74 -1.57 19.98
N GLU A 95 -22.91 -1.58 19.36
CA GLU A 95 -23.74 -0.39 19.19
C GLU A 95 -24.88 -0.33 20.19
N THR A 96 -25.44 0.86 20.42
CA THR A 96 -26.50 1.06 21.40
C THR A 96 -27.67 1.84 20.84
N LEU A 97 -28.87 1.50 21.28
CA LEU A 97 -30.08 2.31 21.15
C LEU A 97 -30.86 2.30 22.47
N THR A 98 -31.82 3.21 22.63
CA THR A 98 -32.67 3.27 23.82
C THR A 98 -34.12 2.98 23.47
N ILE A 99 -34.78 2.14 24.25
CA ILE A 99 -36.24 1.96 24.23
C ILE A 99 -36.85 2.86 25.31
N SER A 100 -37.96 3.52 25.00
CA SER A 100 -38.67 4.40 25.94
C SER A 100 -40.19 4.14 25.93
N LEU A 101 -40.80 4.18 27.11
CA LEU A 101 -42.24 4.15 27.30
C LEU A 101 -42.78 5.57 27.50
N SER A 102 -43.87 5.92 26.83
CA SER A 102 -44.54 7.22 26.94
C SER A 102 -46.06 7.09 26.76
N GLY A 103 -46.79 8.21 26.75
CA GLY A 103 -48.20 8.26 26.33
C GLY A 103 -49.15 7.38 27.15
N ALA A 104 -48.94 7.26 28.47
CA ALA A 104 -49.75 6.41 29.33
C ALA A 104 -51.22 6.89 29.42
N VAL A 105 -52.15 5.94 29.24
CA VAL A 105 -53.59 6.14 29.41
C VAL A 105 -54.12 5.07 30.35
N ASN A 106 -54.82 5.48 31.42
CA ASN A 106 -55.38 4.60 32.46
C ASN A 106 -54.34 3.68 33.16
N THR A 107 -53.09 4.13 33.20
CA THR A 107 -51.95 3.50 33.88
C THR A 107 -50.92 4.58 34.21
N THR A 108 -49.96 4.29 35.08
CA THR A 108 -48.72 5.08 35.23
C THR A 108 -47.55 4.33 34.58
N ILE A 109 -46.47 5.04 34.28
CA ILE A 109 -45.21 4.46 33.80
C ILE A 109 -44.28 4.26 35.01
N GLY A 110 -43.80 3.02 35.18
CA GLY A 110 -42.91 2.63 36.27
C GLY A 110 -41.43 2.76 35.93
N ASN A 111 -40.58 2.17 36.77
CA ASN A 111 -39.13 2.11 36.57
C ASN A 111 -38.72 0.64 36.37
N PRO A 112 -38.06 0.27 35.26
CA PRO A 112 -37.53 1.15 34.21
C PRO A 112 -38.58 1.63 33.20
N SER A 113 -38.59 2.95 32.95
CA SER A 113 -39.38 3.59 31.88
C SER A 113 -38.61 3.65 30.55
N SER A 114 -37.29 3.45 30.62
CA SER A 114 -36.40 3.32 29.47
C SER A 114 -35.37 2.22 29.70
N ALA A 115 -34.85 1.64 28.62
CA ALA A 115 -33.81 0.63 28.67
C ALA A 115 -32.81 0.82 27.52
N VAL A 116 -31.53 0.55 27.79
CA VAL A 116 -30.48 0.53 26.76
C VAL A 116 -30.42 -0.87 26.14
N VAL A 117 -30.45 -0.95 24.82
CA VAL A 117 -30.16 -2.18 24.08
C VAL A 117 -28.76 -2.06 23.50
N THR A 118 -27.93 -3.05 23.76
CA THR A 118 -26.63 -3.23 23.09
C THR A 118 -26.80 -4.25 21.97
N ILE A 119 -26.47 -3.87 20.75
CA ILE A 119 -26.37 -4.75 19.58
C ILE A 119 -24.90 -5.16 19.49
N THR A 120 -24.62 -6.47 19.53
CA THR A 120 -23.25 -7.01 19.40
C THR A 120 -23.06 -7.57 17.99
N ASP A 121 -22.01 -7.12 17.31
CA ASP A 121 -21.61 -7.63 16.00
C ASP A 121 -21.25 -9.13 16.07
N ASN A 122 -21.59 -9.89 15.04
CA ASN A 122 -21.16 -11.29 14.83
C ASN A 122 -20.26 -11.48 13.62
N ASP A 123 -19.96 -10.40 12.91
CA ASP A 123 -18.98 -10.38 11.84
C ASP A 123 -17.57 -10.23 12.41
N GLY A 124 -16.63 -10.76 11.66
CA GLY A 124 -15.23 -10.74 12.04
C GLY A 124 -14.38 -11.15 10.87
N ALA A 125 -13.19 -10.56 10.77
CA ALA A 125 -12.29 -11.00 9.72
C ALA A 125 -11.80 -12.42 10.02
N LEU A 126 -11.91 -13.30 9.02
CA LEU A 126 -11.45 -14.68 9.15
C LEU A 126 -9.92 -14.68 9.19
N THR A 127 -9.35 -15.21 10.26
CA THR A 127 -7.90 -15.35 10.40
C THR A 127 -7.46 -16.78 10.13
N SER A 128 -6.35 -16.94 9.42
CA SER A 128 -5.71 -18.23 9.18
C SER A 128 -4.20 -18.11 9.28
N GLU A 129 -3.55 -19.16 9.79
CA GLU A 129 -2.09 -19.28 9.72
C GLU A 129 -1.68 -19.46 8.25
N PHE A 130 -0.98 -18.48 7.70
CA PHE A 130 -0.56 -18.47 6.30
C PHE A 130 0.84 -19.06 6.12
N ALA A 131 1.77 -18.68 6.99
CA ALA A 131 3.14 -19.21 6.97
C ALA A 131 3.69 -19.30 8.39
N THR A 132 4.66 -20.21 8.60
CA THR A 132 5.34 -20.43 9.88
C THR A 132 6.83 -20.67 9.69
N GLY A 133 7.56 -20.81 10.81
CA GLY A 133 9.00 -21.10 10.82
C GLY A 133 9.86 -19.88 10.48
N LEU A 134 9.28 -18.68 10.59
CA LEU A 134 10.01 -17.42 10.53
C LEU A 134 10.74 -17.17 11.87
N ILE A 135 11.84 -16.43 11.84
CA ILE A 135 12.69 -16.09 12.99
C ILE A 135 12.61 -14.58 13.18
N ALA A 136 11.84 -14.16 14.18
CA ALA A 136 11.58 -12.75 14.46
C ALA A 136 11.16 -11.95 13.20
N PRO A 137 10.03 -12.28 12.54
CA PRO A 137 9.56 -11.52 11.39
C PRO A 137 9.15 -10.10 11.80
N VAL A 138 9.73 -9.09 11.14
CA VAL A 138 9.56 -7.66 11.49
C VAL A 138 8.75 -6.91 10.44
N LYS A 139 9.05 -7.09 9.15
CA LYS A 139 8.37 -6.38 8.05
C LYS A 139 7.88 -7.34 6.98
N ILE A 140 6.70 -7.08 6.44
CA ILE A 140 6.16 -7.80 5.28
C ILE A 140 5.72 -6.81 4.19
N ILE A 141 6.04 -7.13 2.93
CA ILE A 141 5.58 -6.40 1.74
C ILE A 141 5.23 -7.39 0.61
N PHE A 142 4.44 -6.96 -0.35
CA PHE A 142 4.21 -7.70 -1.59
C PHE A 142 5.27 -7.36 -2.64
N THR A 143 5.68 -8.35 -3.41
CA THR A 143 6.31 -8.16 -4.71
C THR A 143 5.21 -8.11 -5.78
N ASN A 144 5.31 -7.18 -6.71
CA ASN A 144 4.39 -7.15 -7.84
C ASN A 144 5.00 -7.98 -8.99
N PRO A 145 4.46 -9.19 -9.33
CA PRO A 145 3.06 -9.58 -9.15
C PRO A 145 2.73 -10.81 -8.27
N SER A 146 3.66 -11.43 -7.51
CA SER A 146 3.43 -12.85 -7.13
C SER A 146 3.81 -13.33 -5.73
N HIS A 147 4.57 -12.61 -4.93
CA HIS A 147 5.09 -13.15 -3.67
C HIS A 147 5.02 -12.15 -2.52
N LEU A 148 5.20 -12.63 -1.29
CA LEU A 148 5.42 -11.78 -0.14
C LEU A 148 6.90 -11.87 0.27
N LEU A 149 7.50 -10.72 0.57
CA LEU A 149 8.82 -10.65 1.17
C LEU A 149 8.68 -10.38 2.66
N VAL A 150 9.44 -11.13 3.46
CA VAL A 150 9.47 -10.97 4.92
C VAL A 150 10.90 -10.71 5.39
N ALA A 151 11.12 -9.58 6.04
CA ALA A 151 12.36 -9.28 6.76
C ALA A 151 12.31 -9.97 8.12
N GLU A 152 13.37 -10.70 8.43
CA GLU A 152 13.48 -11.49 9.65
C GLU A 152 14.72 -11.03 10.42
N GLY A 153 14.50 -10.54 11.64
CA GLY A 153 15.53 -9.98 12.51
C GLY A 153 16.57 -11.00 12.98
N GLY A 154 16.30 -12.30 12.83
CA GLY A 154 17.18 -13.36 13.30
C GLY A 154 17.06 -13.60 14.81
N ASN A 155 18.02 -14.33 15.37
CA ASN A 155 18.07 -14.66 16.81
C ASN A 155 19.49 -14.56 17.40
N GLY A 156 20.40 -13.94 16.67
CA GLY A 156 21.80 -13.77 17.06
C GLY A 156 22.65 -13.13 15.94
N PRO A 157 23.98 -13.10 16.12
CA PRO A 157 24.94 -12.52 15.17
C PRO A 157 24.80 -13.04 13.73
N ASN A 158 24.49 -12.16 12.78
CA ASN A 158 24.38 -12.47 11.34
C ASN A 158 23.47 -13.67 11.02
N THR A 159 22.33 -13.76 11.68
CA THR A 159 21.26 -14.77 11.46
C THR A 159 20.01 -14.17 10.82
N GLY A 160 20.02 -12.85 10.57
CA GLY A 160 18.95 -12.16 9.87
C GLY A 160 18.79 -12.70 8.45
N ARG A 161 17.57 -12.64 7.93
CA ARG A 161 17.29 -13.15 6.58
C ARG A 161 16.15 -12.40 5.91
N LEU A 162 16.08 -12.59 4.60
CA LEU A 162 14.96 -12.19 3.78
C LEU A 162 14.29 -13.47 3.27
N SER A 163 13.02 -13.67 3.59
CA SER A 163 12.22 -14.79 3.11
C SER A 163 11.26 -14.37 2.00
N ILE A 164 10.98 -15.30 1.10
CA ILE A 164 9.88 -15.24 0.14
C ILE A 164 8.81 -16.23 0.59
N LEU A 165 7.56 -15.76 0.60
CA LEU A 165 6.38 -16.60 0.75
C LEU A 165 5.66 -16.70 -0.60
N ASP A 166 5.30 -17.92 -0.99
CA ASP A 166 4.38 -18.13 -2.09
C ASP A 166 3.00 -17.55 -1.74
N ARG A 167 2.48 -16.69 -2.61
CA ARG A 167 1.23 -15.97 -2.34
C ARG A 167 0.00 -16.89 -2.25
N SER A 168 0.01 -18.01 -2.97
CA SER A 168 -1.14 -18.92 -3.03
C SER A 168 -1.13 -19.98 -1.93
N SER A 169 0.05 -20.43 -1.55
CA SER A 169 0.22 -21.59 -0.66
C SER A 169 0.85 -21.23 0.70
N GLY A 170 1.42 -20.03 0.85
CA GLY A 170 2.20 -19.66 2.03
C GLY A 170 3.55 -20.37 2.13
N ALA A 171 3.96 -21.12 1.11
CA ALA A 171 5.21 -21.86 1.11
C ALA A 171 6.41 -20.91 1.27
N ARG A 172 7.16 -21.09 2.36
CA ARG A 172 8.31 -20.26 2.71
C ARG A 172 9.60 -20.79 2.09
N ARG A 173 10.42 -19.88 1.55
CA ARG A 173 11.83 -20.12 1.22
C ARG A 173 12.71 -18.93 1.59
N THR A 174 13.99 -19.18 1.86
CA THR A 174 14.97 -18.12 2.13
C THR A 174 15.47 -17.55 0.80
N LEU A 175 15.33 -16.24 0.59
CA LEU A 175 15.92 -15.53 -0.56
C LEU A 175 17.36 -15.14 -0.28
N LEU A 176 17.62 -14.54 0.89
CA LEU A 176 18.95 -14.10 1.29
C LEU A 176 19.17 -14.40 2.77
N ASP A 177 20.23 -15.13 3.06
CA ASP A 177 20.64 -15.55 4.40
C ASP A 177 21.88 -14.78 4.88
N ASN A 178 22.14 -14.84 6.19
CA ASN A 178 23.24 -14.16 6.88
C ASN A 178 23.24 -12.63 6.71
N LEU A 179 22.06 -12.02 6.66
CA LEU A 179 21.95 -10.57 6.81
C LEU A 179 22.41 -10.16 8.22
N PRO A 180 23.00 -8.96 8.35
CA PRO A 180 23.43 -8.46 9.65
C PRO A 180 22.30 -8.45 10.67
N SER A 181 22.56 -9.04 11.82
CA SER A 181 21.67 -9.04 12.98
C SER A 181 22.47 -9.27 14.25
N GLY A 182 21.93 -8.90 15.39
CA GLY A 182 22.55 -9.09 16.70
C GLY A 182 21.52 -8.93 17.83
N LEU A 183 21.98 -9.07 19.07
CA LEU A 183 21.13 -8.89 20.25
C LEU A 183 21.37 -7.50 20.83
N ALA A 184 20.35 -6.65 20.77
CA ALA A 184 20.44 -5.26 21.23
C ALA A 184 20.16 -5.14 22.74
N PRO A 185 20.96 -4.37 23.51
CA PRO A 185 20.64 -4.06 24.90
C PRO A 185 19.37 -3.19 25.01
N PRO A 186 18.75 -3.10 26.21
CA PRO A 186 19.14 -3.78 27.44
C PRO A 186 18.60 -5.21 27.57
N ASN A 187 17.62 -5.59 26.75
CA ASN A 187 16.88 -6.86 26.89
C ASN A 187 17.42 -8.00 26.03
N ASN A 188 18.47 -7.76 25.25
CA ASN A 188 18.97 -8.67 24.22
C ASN A 188 17.90 -8.98 23.17
N ASP A 189 17.15 -7.95 22.75
CA ASP A 189 16.13 -8.08 21.71
C ASP A 189 16.83 -8.36 20.36
N PRO A 190 16.35 -9.34 19.55
CA PRO A 190 16.97 -9.64 18.28
C PRO A 190 16.65 -8.55 17.25
N ILE A 191 17.67 -7.82 16.81
CA ILE A 191 17.54 -6.73 15.84
C ILE A 191 18.44 -7.02 14.64
N GLY A 192 17.90 -6.86 13.43
CA GLY A 192 18.61 -7.11 12.18
C GLY A 192 17.90 -6.42 11.02
N PRO A 193 17.49 -7.15 9.97
CA PRO A 193 16.52 -6.66 8.99
C PRO A 193 15.22 -6.15 9.63
N THR A 194 14.84 -4.90 9.38
CA THR A 194 13.70 -4.26 10.05
C THR A 194 12.69 -3.62 9.11
N GLY A 195 13.10 -3.17 7.93
CA GLY A 195 12.23 -2.50 6.96
C GLY A 195 12.50 -2.98 5.54
N LEU A 196 11.45 -2.95 4.71
CA LEU A 196 11.47 -3.34 3.31
C LEU A 196 10.67 -2.34 2.48
N GLU A 197 11.22 -1.97 1.33
CA GLU A 197 10.55 -1.17 0.31
C GLU A 197 10.98 -1.65 -1.07
N LEU A 198 10.02 -1.93 -1.95
CA LEU A 198 10.31 -2.38 -3.31
C LEU A 198 9.92 -1.30 -4.32
N ARG A 199 10.90 -0.79 -5.07
CA ARG A 199 10.67 0.13 -6.19
C ARG A 199 11.10 -0.53 -7.49
N GLY A 200 10.12 -0.89 -8.33
CA GLY A 200 10.37 -1.65 -9.54
C GLY A 200 10.98 -3.02 -9.22
N ARG A 201 12.26 -3.21 -9.55
CA ARG A 201 13.04 -4.43 -9.25
C ARG A 201 14.16 -4.21 -8.23
N THR A 202 14.24 -3.03 -7.62
CA THR A 202 15.20 -2.74 -6.56
C THR A 202 14.50 -2.81 -5.21
N LEU A 203 14.92 -3.76 -4.40
CA LEU A 203 14.48 -3.92 -3.02
C LEU A 203 15.43 -3.15 -2.11
N PHE A 204 14.89 -2.22 -1.33
CA PHE A 204 15.61 -1.55 -0.26
C PHE A 204 15.30 -2.22 1.07
N ILE A 205 16.33 -2.37 1.89
CA ILE A 205 16.24 -3.01 3.20
C ILE A 205 17.02 -2.18 4.22
N THR A 206 16.40 -1.88 5.35
CA THR A 206 17.07 -1.31 6.52
C THR A 206 17.63 -2.43 7.38
N ILE A 207 18.85 -2.21 7.86
CA ILE A 207 19.52 -3.02 8.87
C ILE A 207 19.56 -2.18 10.15
N GLY A 208 18.92 -2.68 11.20
CA GLY A 208 18.83 -2.01 12.50
C GLY A 208 20.11 -2.08 13.34
N GLN A 209 19.96 -1.76 14.63
CA GLN A 209 21.06 -1.63 15.59
C GLN A 209 21.94 -2.89 15.74
N GLY A 210 21.32 -4.07 15.74
CA GLY A 210 22.00 -5.32 16.07
C GLY A 210 22.72 -5.27 17.42
N ASP A 211 23.97 -5.70 17.45
CA ASP A 211 24.83 -5.66 18.64
C ASP A 211 25.87 -4.51 18.59
N ALA A 212 25.55 -3.40 17.92
CA ALA A 212 26.47 -2.26 17.77
C ALA A 212 26.80 -1.54 19.10
N THR A 213 25.97 -1.72 20.13
CA THR A 213 26.19 -1.21 21.49
C THR A 213 26.09 -2.34 22.52
N LEU A 214 26.62 -2.07 23.71
CA LEU A 214 26.56 -2.95 24.88
C LEU A 214 25.92 -2.20 26.06
N ASN A 215 25.39 -2.97 27.01
CA ASN A 215 25.00 -2.42 28.32
C ASN A 215 26.19 -1.70 28.95
N GLY A 216 25.97 -0.45 29.35
CA GLY A 216 26.96 0.35 30.05
C GLY A 216 27.09 -0.04 31.52
N PRO A 217 28.08 0.53 32.23
CA PRO A 217 28.34 0.20 33.64
C PRO A 217 27.27 0.74 34.60
N VAL A 218 26.38 1.63 34.14
CA VAL A 218 25.29 2.21 34.92
C VAL A 218 23.95 1.72 34.36
N PRO A 219 22.96 1.36 35.21
CA PRO A 219 21.65 0.92 34.73
C PRO A 219 21.00 1.89 33.73
N GLY A 220 20.53 1.33 32.61
CA GLY A 220 19.92 2.07 31.51
C GLY A 220 20.89 2.94 30.71
N SER A 221 22.20 2.80 30.92
CA SER A 221 23.23 3.43 30.10
C SER A 221 23.74 2.43 29.07
N GLU A 222 24.25 2.91 27.95
CA GLU A 222 24.85 2.10 26.89
C GLU A 222 26.23 2.62 26.51
N MET A 223 27.07 1.74 25.98
CA MET A 223 28.41 2.06 25.48
C MET A 223 28.66 1.39 24.12
N PRO A 224 29.58 1.92 23.30
CA PRO A 224 29.93 1.31 22.01
C PRO A 224 30.39 -0.14 22.17
N ASN A 225 29.95 -1.02 21.27
CA ASN A 225 30.56 -2.35 21.14
C ASN A 225 31.86 -2.20 20.32
N PRO A 226 33.04 -2.53 20.88
CA PRO A 226 34.29 -2.46 20.11
C PRO A 226 34.39 -3.52 19.00
N ASN A 227 33.59 -4.59 19.07
CA ASN A 227 33.60 -5.68 18.11
C ASN A 227 32.16 -6.05 17.71
N PRO A 228 31.44 -5.18 16.99
CA PRO A 228 30.10 -5.51 16.51
C PRO A 228 30.19 -6.71 15.55
N SER A 229 29.14 -7.53 15.53
CA SER A 229 29.12 -8.73 14.70
C SER A 229 29.08 -8.45 13.19
N SER A 230 28.72 -7.23 12.80
CA SER A 230 28.69 -6.77 11.40
C SER A 230 29.21 -5.33 11.32
N PRO A 231 29.97 -4.98 10.26
CA PRO A 231 30.41 -3.61 10.03
C PRO A 231 29.34 -2.71 9.39
N ILE A 232 28.19 -3.26 8.98
CA ILE A 232 27.14 -2.56 8.22
C ILE A 232 25.80 -2.54 8.98
N PHE A 233 25.83 -2.53 10.32
CA PHE A 233 24.64 -2.17 11.10
C PHE A 233 24.22 -0.74 10.80
N ASN A 234 22.95 -0.41 11.12
CA ASN A 234 22.39 0.92 10.93
C ASN A 234 22.60 1.42 9.49
N SER A 235 22.14 0.63 8.53
CA SER A 235 22.38 0.92 7.12
C SER A 235 21.15 0.67 6.26
N VAL A 236 21.21 1.15 5.01
CA VAL A 236 20.26 0.78 3.96
C VAL A 236 21.00 0.05 2.86
N LEU A 237 20.57 -1.16 2.52
CA LEU A 237 21.05 -1.89 1.36
C LEU A 237 20.04 -1.78 0.21
N ALA A 238 20.53 -1.76 -1.02
CA ALA A 238 19.74 -1.95 -2.22
C ALA A 238 20.12 -3.28 -2.86
N ILE A 239 19.09 -4.05 -3.22
CA ILE A 239 19.20 -5.39 -3.80
C ILE A 239 18.48 -5.38 -5.13
N ASP A 240 19.17 -5.74 -6.21
CA ASP A 240 18.55 -5.93 -7.52
C ASP A 240 17.87 -7.30 -7.56
N LEU A 241 16.55 -7.31 -7.38
CA LEU A 241 15.72 -8.50 -7.29
C LEU A 241 15.05 -8.78 -8.63
N SER A 242 15.63 -9.68 -9.43
CA SER A 242 15.00 -10.10 -10.68
C SER A 242 13.79 -11.00 -10.45
N ALA A 243 12.88 -11.06 -11.43
CA ALA A 243 11.75 -12.00 -11.42
C ALA A 243 12.19 -13.46 -11.29
N VAL A 244 13.38 -13.81 -11.81
CA VAL A 244 13.91 -15.17 -11.73
C VAL A 244 14.41 -15.48 -10.32
N ASN A 245 15.11 -14.54 -9.68
CA ASN A 245 15.48 -14.70 -8.26
C ASN A 245 14.22 -14.89 -7.42
N GLU A 246 13.21 -14.08 -7.69
CA GLU A 246 11.94 -14.14 -7.01
C GLU A 246 11.23 -15.48 -7.24
N ALA A 247 11.29 -16.11 -8.42
CA ALA A 247 10.54 -17.33 -8.71
C ALA A 247 11.28 -18.62 -8.36
N THR A 248 12.58 -18.73 -8.65
CA THR A 248 13.27 -20.03 -8.73
C THR A 248 14.56 -20.12 -7.93
N THR A 249 14.96 -19.09 -7.18
CA THR A 249 16.23 -19.10 -6.44
C THR A 249 16.31 -20.24 -5.42
N ALA A 250 17.50 -20.81 -5.27
CA ALA A 250 17.85 -21.70 -4.15
C ALA A 250 18.21 -20.92 -2.87
N GLY A 251 18.37 -19.60 -2.97
CA GLY A 251 18.77 -18.71 -1.89
C GLY A 251 20.23 -18.25 -2.03
N PHE A 252 20.49 -17.03 -1.57
CA PHE A 252 21.81 -16.41 -1.56
C PHE A 252 22.34 -16.30 -0.12
N THR A 253 23.65 -16.18 0.06
CA THR A 253 24.27 -15.99 1.38
C THR A 253 25.18 -14.78 1.37
N LEU A 254 24.97 -13.84 2.29
CA LEU A 254 25.85 -12.69 2.48
C LEU A 254 27.00 -13.05 3.44
N THR A 255 28.21 -13.23 2.90
CA THR A 255 29.36 -13.59 3.73
C THR A 255 29.97 -12.38 4.45
N ALA A 256 30.76 -12.60 5.51
CA ALA A 256 31.49 -11.52 6.19
C ALA A 256 32.41 -10.72 5.24
N ALA A 257 33.04 -11.39 4.26
CA ALA A 257 33.84 -10.72 3.25
C ALA A 257 32.99 -9.79 2.36
N ASN A 258 31.76 -10.20 2.04
CA ASN A 258 30.82 -9.35 1.33
C ASN A 258 30.40 -8.14 2.15
N GLN A 259 30.12 -8.32 3.45
CA GLN A 259 29.77 -7.20 4.34
C GLN A 259 30.91 -6.17 4.43
N THR A 260 32.16 -6.62 4.55
CA THR A 260 33.33 -5.73 4.51
C THR A 260 33.47 -5.00 3.16
N ALA A 261 33.20 -5.69 2.05
CA ALA A 261 33.22 -5.06 0.72
C ALA A 261 32.10 -4.02 0.55
N LEU A 262 30.91 -4.28 1.07
CA LEU A 262 29.81 -3.32 1.10
C LEU A 262 30.20 -2.09 1.94
N LYS A 263 30.79 -2.29 3.13
CA LYS A 263 31.26 -1.20 4.00
C LYS A 263 32.30 -0.31 3.32
N SER A 264 33.14 -0.88 2.44
CA SER A 264 34.12 -0.10 1.68
C SER A 264 33.55 0.59 0.44
N GLY A 265 32.24 0.51 0.22
CA GLY A 265 31.52 1.12 -0.91
C GLY A 265 31.47 0.26 -2.17
N SER A 266 31.93 -1.00 -2.11
CA SER A 266 31.86 -1.91 -3.26
C SER A 266 30.47 -2.49 -3.43
N GLN A 267 30.06 -2.66 -4.68
CA GLN A 267 28.91 -3.50 -5.01
C GLN A 267 29.30 -4.98 -4.97
N VAL A 268 28.44 -5.82 -4.40
CA VAL A 268 28.65 -7.27 -4.30
C VAL A 268 27.68 -7.99 -5.22
N THR A 269 28.15 -9.04 -5.91
CA THR A 269 27.30 -9.99 -6.63
C THR A 269 27.41 -11.35 -6.00
N LEU A 270 26.29 -11.87 -5.50
CA LEU A 270 26.16 -13.20 -4.91
C LEU A 270 25.73 -14.20 -5.99
N ASN A 271 26.05 -15.47 -5.77
CA ASN A 271 25.63 -16.60 -6.61
C ASN A 271 24.95 -17.65 -5.73
N ASP A 272 23.87 -18.26 -6.21
CA ASP A 272 23.08 -19.27 -5.47
C ASP A 272 23.52 -20.72 -5.73
N GLY A 273 24.58 -20.92 -6.51
CA GLY A 273 25.07 -22.22 -6.96
C GLY A 273 24.29 -22.82 -8.13
N SER A 274 23.13 -22.26 -8.51
CA SER A 274 22.31 -22.70 -9.64
C SER A 274 22.55 -21.90 -10.93
N GLY A 275 23.43 -20.90 -10.85
CA GLY A 275 23.75 -19.98 -11.95
C GLY A 275 22.96 -18.67 -11.90
N GLN A 276 22.11 -18.46 -10.88
CA GLN A 276 21.49 -17.16 -10.65
C GLN A 276 22.40 -16.25 -9.85
N THR A 277 22.24 -14.95 -10.06
CA THR A 277 22.99 -13.91 -9.34
C THR A 277 22.07 -12.92 -8.68
N LEU A 278 22.54 -12.32 -7.59
CA LEU A 278 21.87 -11.24 -6.88
C LEU A 278 22.89 -10.14 -6.57
N THR A 279 22.58 -8.91 -6.94
CA THR A 279 23.49 -7.78 -6.75
C THR A 279 23.03 -6.95 -5.56
N ILE A 280 23.98 -6.55 -4.71
CA ILE A 280 23.75 -5.80 -3.48
C ILE A 280 24.71 -4.62 -3.43
N ARG A 281 24.22 -3.44 -3.05
CA ARG A 281 25.04 -2.27 -2.72
C ARG A 281 24.58 -1.64 -1.41
N LEU A 282 25.52 -1.00 -0.70
CA LEU A 282 25.22 -0.13 0.43
C LEU A 282 24.74 1.23 -0.12
N VAL A 283 23.55 1.67 0.28
CA VAL A 283 22.97 2.96 -0.12
C VAL A 283 23.31 4.04 0.89
N ALA A 284 23.11 3.75 2.17
CA ALA A 284 23.39 4.66 3.27
C ALA A 284 23.99 3.90 4.45
N ASP A 285 24.89 4.57 5.16
CA ASP A 285 25.62 4.06 6.31
C ASP A 285 25.47 5.08 7.44
N PHE A 286 24.54 4.83 8.37
CA PHE A 286 24.30 5.72 9.49
C PHE A 286 25.33 5.46 10.60
N PRO A 287 25.64 6.45 11.45
CA PRO A 287 26.43 6.20 12.66
C PRO A 287 25.73 5.16 13.54
N ASP A 288 26.47 4.20 14.08
CA ASP A 288 25.90 3.17 14.95
C ASP A 288 25.25 3.73 16.23
N PHE A 289 25.76 4.88 16.68
CA PHE A 289 25.28 5.59 17.86
C PHE A 289 25.69 7.06 17.80
N VAL A 290 25.07 7.87 18.67
CA VAL A 290 25.46 9.26 18.94
C VAL A 290 25.86 9.42 20.40
N ALA A 291 26.73 10.37 20.69
CA ALA A 291 27.09 10.69 22.08
C ALA A 291 25.87 11.23 22.83
N ALA A 292 25.58 10.67 24.00
CA ALA A 292 24.46 11.05 24.85
C ALA A 292 24.88 11.06 26.33
N PRO A 293 25.86 11.90 26.70
CA PRO A 293 26.47 11.86 28.03
C PRO A 293 25.44 12.06 29.13
N ARG A 294 25.53 11.24 30.18
CA ARG A 294 24.71 11.37 31.40
C ARG A 294 25.55 11.92 32.55
N PRO A 295 24.94 12.57 33.57
CA PRO A 295 25.66 13.03 34.75
C PRO A 295 26.41 11.91 35.50
N ASP A 296 25.86 10.69 35.48
CA ASP A 296 26.41 9.49 36.13
C ASP A 296 27.30 8.64 35.20
N PHE A 297 27.27 8.88 33.89
CA PHE A 297 28.13 8.21 32.92
C PHE A 297 28.38 9.11 31.68
N ALA A 298 29.49 9.83 31.68
CA ALA A 298 29.86 10.74 30.59
C ALA A 298 30.12 10.02 29.25
N GLY A 299 30.49 8.73 29.29
CA GLY A 299 30.72 7.90 28.10
C GLY A 299 29.44 7.31 27.50
N ASN A 300 28.26 7.70 27.99
CA ASN A 300 26.99 7.14 27.52
C ASN A 300 26.75 7.48 26.05
N VAL A 301 26.27 6.50 25.30
CA VAL A 301 25.82 6.67 23.92
C VAL A 301 24.33 6.39 23.82
N ARG A 302 23.72 6.91 22.76
CA ARG A 302 22.36 6.58 22.34
C ARG A 302 22.46 5.83 21.00
N PRO A 303 21.99 4.58 20.92
CA PRO A 303 22.08 3.82 19.68
C PRO A 303 21.22 4.45 18.59
N THR A 304 21.72 4.38 17.36
CA THR A 304 20.89 4.51 16.17
C THR A 304 20.11 3.21 15.98
N ASN A 305 18.90 3.30 15.44
CA ASN A 305 18.15 2.10 15.04
C ASN A 305 17.30 2.41 13.81
N SER A 306 17.83 2.11 12.63
CA SER A 306 17.08 2.20 11.37
C SER A 306 16.01 1.11 11.33
N PHE A 307 14.74 1.50 11.21
CA PHE A 307 13.60 0.59 11.36
C PHE A 307 12.73 0.53 10.10
N GLY A 308 11.68 1.34 9.98
CA GLY A 308 10.88 1.43 8.75
C GLY A 308 11.56 2.25 7.64
N LEU A 309 11.19 1.97 6.37
CA LEU A 309 11.50 2.86 5.25
C LEU A 309 10.39 2.88 4.19
N VAL A 310 10.35 3.95 3.40
CA VAL A 310 9.52 4.06 2.19
C VAL A 310 10.26 4.89 1.13
N ALA A 311 10.00 4.66 -0.15
CA ALA A 311 10.57 5.42 -1.25
C ALA A 311 9.58 6.46 -1.79
N ALA A 312 10.06 7.67 -2.05
CA ALA A 312 9.31 8.64 -2.86
C ALA A 312 10.28 9.45 -3.73
N ALA A 313 9.94 9.61 -5.01
CA ALA A 313 10.82 10.19 -6.02
C ALA A 313 12.24 9.57 -5.98
N ASN A 314 13.29 10.37 -5.75
CA ASN A 314 14.68 9.90 -5.68
C ASN A 314 15.20 9.70 -4.25
N PHE A 315 14.30 9.70 -3.26
CA PHE A 315 14.66 9.60 -1.86
C PHE A 315 14.06 8.36 -1.20
N LEU A 316 14.78 7.86 -0.19
CA LEU A 316 14.22 7.00 0.84
C LEU A 316 13.99 7.85 2.08
N TYR A 317 12.90 7.56 2.78
CA TYR A 317 12.58 8.12 4.07
C TYR A 317 12.66 6.98 5.08
N VAL A 318 13.61 7.08 6.01
CA VAL A 318 13.98 6.02 6.94
C VAL A 318 13.61 6.47 8.35
N VAL A 319 12.83 5.66 9.04
CA VAL A 319 12.57 5.84 10.46
C VAL A 319 13.81 5.44 11.24
N ASN A 320 14.24 6.33 12.12
CA ASN A 320 15.26 6.07 13.10
C ASN A 320 14.63 6.03 14.49
N ALA A 321 14.21 4.83 14.89
CA ALA A 321 13.54 4.58 16.17
C ALA A 321 14.45 4.92 17.36
N GLY A 322 15.77 4.72 17.19
CA GLY A 322 16.77 5.00 18.22
C GLY A 322 16.87 6.50 18.52
N LEU A 323 16.77 7.36 17.51
CA LEU A 323 16.95 8.83 17.64
C LEU A 323 15.65 9.63 17.58
N ASN A 324 14.49 8.96 17.52
CA ASN A 324 13.17 9.59 17.33
C ASN A 324 13.14 10.54 16.12
N SER A 325 13.58 10.08 14.96
CA SER A 325 13.59 10.88 13.74
C SER A 325 13.10 10.12 12.51
N VAL A 326 12.77 10.89 11.47
CA VAL A 326 12.75 10.41 10.08
C VAL A 326 13.91 11.07 9.36
N ASP A 327 14.76 10.25 8.77
CA ASP A 327 15.91 10.66 7.98
C ASP A 327 15.59 10.48 6.48
N ARG A 328 16.03 11.43 5.66
CA ARG A 328 15.95 11.42 4.21
C ARG A 328 17.29 10.98 3.63
N VAL A 329 17.26 10.01 2.72
CA VAL A 329 18.41 9.42 2.04
C VAL A 329 18.28 9.65 0.54
N ASP A 330 19.28 10.25 -0.10
CA ASP A 330 19.36 10.29 -1.57
C ASP A 330 19.80 8.92 -2.10
N ILE A 331 18.98 8.30 -2.95
CA ILE A 331 19.21 6.92 -3.44
C ILE A 331 20.49 6.79 -4.27
N ASN A 332 20.85 7.88 -4.98
CA ASN A 332 21.96 7.90 -5.93
C ASN A 332 23.25 8.38 -5.26
N ALA A 333 23.16 9.46 -4.47
CA ALA A 333 24.31 10.03 -3.80
C ALA A 333 24.66 9.30 -2.48
N GLY A 334 23.70 8.59 -1.89
CA GLY A 334 23.84 7.95 -0.58
C GLY A 334 23.92 8.93 0.60
N THR A 335 23.65 10.22 0.34
CA THR A 335 23.72 11.27 1.36
C THR A 335 22.49 11.23 2.25
N THR A 336 22.71 11.42 3.55
CA THR A 336 21.66 11.35 4.57
C THR A 336 21.45 12.71 5.23
N SER A 337 20.20 13.06 5.53
CA SER A 337 19.84 14.27 6.26
C SER A 337 18.61 14.02 7.12
N THR A 338 18.53 14.56 8.34
CA THR A 338 17.31 14.45 9.14
C THR A 338 16.21 15.33 8.57
N LEU A 339 15.06 14.73 8.27
CA LEU A 339 13.87 15.43 7.79
C LEU A 339 13.03 15.97 8.95
N ALA A 340 12.76 15.12 9.94
CA ALA A 340 11.92 15.45 11.08
C ALA A 340 12.44 14.79 12.35
N THR A 341 12.29 15.47 13.48
CA THR A 341 12.58 14.94 14.82
C THR A 341 11.33 15.01 15.69
N PHE A 342 11.18 14.06 16.60
CA PHE A 342 10.03 13.97 17.48
C PHE A 342 10.48 14.11 18.93
N ALA A 343 10.00 15.15 19.59
CA ALA A 343 10.32 15.42 20.98
C ALA A 343 9.70 14.35 21.92
N PRO A 344 10.38 13.99 23.01
CA PRO A 344 9.79 13.19 24.07
C PRO A 344 8.53 13.84 24.64
N ILE A 345 7.59 13.02 25.08
CA ILE A 345 6.29 13.46 25.61
C ILE A 345 6.38 13.57 27.14
N PRO A 346 5.88 14.65 27.76
CA PRO A 346 5.79 14.74 29.22
C PRO A 346 4.96 13.58 29.79
N ARG A 347 5.48 12.89 30.80
CA ARG A 347 4.78 11.74 31.41
C ARG A 347 3.52 12.22 32.14
N PRO A 348 2.31 11.69 31.84
CA PRO A 348 1.11 11.96 32.62
C PRO A 348 1.28 11.40 34.05
N SER A 349 0.95 12.19 35.09
CA SER A 349 1.07 11.72 36.49
C SER A 349 -0.24 11.06 36.97
N PRO A 350 -0.21 9.91 37.70
CA PRO A 350 0.89 8.96 37.93
C PRO A 350 0.76 7.69 37.08
N VAL A 351 1.86 7.21 36.50
CA VAL A 351 1.95 5.91 35.77
C VAL A 351 2.69 4.89 36.62
N THR A 352 2.23 3.63 36.62
CA THR A 352 2.94 2.50 37.22
C THR A 352 3.43 1.60 36.08
N PRO A 353 4.72 1.18 36.05
CA PRO A 353 5.78 1.41 37.05
C PRO A 353 6.37 2.84 37.01
N PRO A 354 7.10 3.26 38.07
CA PRO A 354 7.80 4.54 38.10
C PRO A 354 8.79 4.66 36.94
N GLY A 355 8.88 5.83 36.32
CA GLY A 355 9.80 6.10 35.22
C GLY A 355 10.26 7.57 35.20
N GLY A 356 11.18 7.89 34.29
CA GLY A 356 11.70 9.25 34.12
C GLY A 356 10.61 10.27 33.74
N PRO A 357 10.90 11.58 33.75
CA PRO A 357 9.88 12.64 33.59
C PRO A 357 9.22 12.67 32.21
N VAL A 358 9.78 11.97 31.23
CA VAL A 358 9.29 11.91 29.84
C VAL A 358 9.11 10.46 29.37
N VAL A 359 8.41 10.34 28.25
CA VAL A 359 8.19 9.14 27.48
C VAL A 359 8.75 9.36 26.08
N GLU A 360 9.54 8.42 25.56
CA GLU A 360 10.09 8.52 24.21
C GLU A 360 8.98 8.39 23.15
N ALA A 361 9.11 9.14 22.06
CA ALA A 361 8.12 9.10 20.98
C ALA A 361 8.15 7.76 20.24
N VAL A 362 9.35 7.29 19.87
CA VAL A 362 9.64 6.04 19.15
C VAL A 362 8.79 5.87 17.88
N PRO A 363 9.14 6.54 16.77
CA PRO A 363 8.58 6.19 15.47
C PRO A 363 8.98 4.75 15.12
N ASP A 364 8.06 4.00 14.51
CA ASP A 364 8.27 2.57 14.23
C ASP A 364 8.26 2.28 12.70
N SER A 365 7.08 2.17 12.10
CA SER A 365 6.91 2.03 10.64
C SER A 365 6.74 3.38 9.93
N ILE A 366 6.64 3.33 8.59
CA ILE A 366 6.39 4.49 7.73
C ILE A 366 5.70 4.06 6.43
N ARG A 367 4.76 4.87 5.94
CA ARG A 367 4.11 4.70 4.62
C ARG A 367 3.96 6.02 3.91
N LEU A 368 3.99 6.00 2.58
CA LEU A 368 3.65 7.16 1.76
C LEU A 368 2.13 7.30 1.63
N PHE A 369 1.62 8.52 1.74
CA PHE A 369 0.22 8.89 1.54
C PHE A 369 0.14 10.27 0.89
N GLY A 370 -0.02 10.30 -0.44
CA GLY A 370 0.16 11.52 -1.22
C GLY A 370 1.58 12.09 -1.04
N ASP A 371 1.67 13.39 -0.75
CA ASP A 371 2.93 14.10 -0.46
C ASP A 371 3.33 14.04 1.04
N GLN A 372 2.72 13.13 1.81
CA GLN A 372 2.97 12.97 3.23
C GLN A 372 3.41 11.55 3.58
N LEU A 373 4.09 11.43 4.71
CA LEU A 373 4.48 10.18 5.33
C LEU A 373 3.55 9.93 6.52
N LEU A 374 2.96 8.74 6.61
CA LEU A 374 2.26 8.29 7.81
C LEU A 374 3.23 7.51 8.68
N VAL A 375 3.46 8.01 9.89
CA VAL A 375 4.44 7.45 10.85
C VAL A 375 3.69 7.07 12.14
N PRO A 376 3.46 5.77 12.41
CA PRO A 376 2.99 5.29 13.71
C PRO A 376 4.09 5.40 14.77
N PHE A 377 3.67 5.63 16.01
CA PHE A 377 4.56 5.78 17.16
C PHE A 377 4.26 4.74 18.23
N LEU A 378 5.26 3.90 18.53
CA LEU A 378 5.26 2.92 19.60
C LEU A 378 5.67 3.60 20.92
N THR A 379 4.88 4.59 21.31
CA THR A 379 5.25 5.57 22.35
C THR A 379 5.37 4.96 23.74
N GLY A 380 6.61 4.75 24.16
CA GLY A 380 6.99 4.50 25.54
C GLY A 380 6.66 3.13 26.11
N PHE A 381 7.49 2.63 27.02
CA PHE A 381 7.13 1.48 27.84
C PHE A 381 6.81 1.90 29.30
N PRO A 382 5.71 1.41 29.90
CA PRO A 382 4.63 0.63 29.30
C PRO A 382 3.74 1.48 28.37
N PHE A 383 3.23 0.85 27.30
CA PHE A 383 2.35 1.50 26.32
C PHE A 383 1.03 1.95 26.96
N GLN A 384 0.81 3.26 27.06
CA GLN A 384 -0.38 3.80 27.72
C GLN A 384 -1.55 3.95 26.73
N PRO A 385 -2.77 3.55 27.11
CA PRO A 385 -3.96 3.80 26.30
C PRO A 385 -4.13 5.29 25.99
N GLY A 386 -4.34 5.60 24.71
CA GLY A 386 -4.60 6.94 24.21
C GLY A 386 -3.36 7.78 23.88
N LEU A 387 -2.15 7.32 24.23
CA LEU A 387 -0.92 8.09 24.05
C LEU A 387 -0.26 7.89 22.67
N ALA A 388 -0.35 6.69 22.12
CA ALA A 388 0.17 6.41 20.79
C ALA A 388 -0.68 7.12 19.72
N GLN A 389 -0.03 7.41 18.60
CA GLN A 389 -0.65 8.12 17.47
C GLN A 389 0.03 7.73 16.16
N VAL A 390 -0.66 7.96 15.05
CA VAL A 390 -0.05 8.11 13.72
C VAL A 390 0.10 9.61 13.46
N ARG A 391 1.26 10.05 13.01
CA ARG A 391 1.50 11.43 12.58
C ARG A 391 1.73 11.49 11.07
N THR A 392 1.33 12.58 10.46
CA THR A 392 1.78 12.93 9.11
C THR A 392 3.13 13.64 9.19
N VAL A 393 3.99 13.45 8.19
CA VAL A 393 5.23 14.22 7.98
C VAL A 393 5.27 14.64 6.52
N ASP A 394 5.34 15.94 6.26
CA ASP A 394 5.47 16.48 4.90
C ASP A 394 6.86 16.18 4.32
N ILE A 395 6.92 15.58 3.13
CA ILE A 395 8.18 15.08 2.54
C ILE A 395 9.15 16.18 2.12
N ALA A 396 8.65 17.41 1.91
CA ALA A 396 9.42 18.55 1.45
C ALA A 396 9.97 19.38 2.62
N THR A 397 9.15 19.58 3.65
CA THR A 397 9.42 20.51 4.76
C THR A 397 9.76 19.82 6.08
N GLY A 398 9.39 18.56 6.26
CA GLY A 398 9.51 17.84 7.52
C GLY A 398 8.51 18.27 8.60
N ASN A 399 7.59 19.19 8.28
CA ASN A 399 6.50 19.57 9.16
C ASN A 399 5.64 18.35 9.47
N ASN A 400 5.27 18.18 10.73
CA ASN A 400 4.52 17.01 11.17
C ASN A 400 3.38 17.36 12.13
N ALA A 401 2.29 16.60 12.04
CA ALA A 401 1.07 16.81 12.81
C ALA A 401 0.43 15.48 13.22
N PRO A 402 -0.30 15.43 14.35
CA PRO A 402 -1.16 14.28 14.67
C PRO A 402 -2.16 14.01 13.54
N PHE A 403 -2.38 12.73 13.22
CA PHE A 403 -3.29 12.30 12.17
C PHE A 403 -4.36 11.33 12.70
N ILE A 404 -3.93 10.21 13.30
CA ILE A 404 -4.81 9.29 14.03
C ILE A 404 -4.36 9.29 15.49
N THR A 405 -5.28 9.56 16.42
CA THR A 405 -4.99 9.69 17.86
C THR A 405 -5.81 8.70 18.68
N GLY A 406 -5.53 8.58 19.98
CA GLY A 406 -6.29 7.68 20.86
C GLY A 406 -5.87 6.21 20.75
N LEU A 407 -4.65 5.95 20.28
CA LEU A 407 -4.09 4.60 20.16
C LEU A 407 -3.30 4.25 21.42
N THR A 408 -3.00 2.97 21.60
CA THR A 408 -2.24 2.41 22.72
C THR A 408 -0.82 2.05 22.32
N SER A 409 -0.63 1.29 21.23
CA SER A 409 0.68 0.76 20.82
C SER A 409 0.83 0.64 19.30
N ALA A 410 0.64 1.75 18.60
CA ALA A 410 0.66 1.80 17.13
C ALA A 410 2.04 1.43 16.56
N ILE A 411 2.08 0.40 15.72
CA ILE A 411 3.34 -0.14 15.16
C ILE A 411 3.37 -0.09 13.63
N ASP A 412 2.23 -0.32 12.96
CA ASP A 412 2.11 -0.16 11.51
C ASP A 412 0.79 0.57 11.16
N VAL A 413 0.78 1.21 10.00
CA VAL A 413 -0.41 1.83 9.41
C VAL A 413 -0.46 1.46 7.94
N LEU A 414 -1.66 1.20 7.42
CA LEU A 414 -1.88 0.90 6.02
C LEU A 414 -3.08 1.71 5.50
N PRO A 415 -2.85 2.77 4.71
CA PRO A 415 -3.92 3.42 3.98
C PRO A 415 -4.42 2.50 2.85
N VAL A 416 -5.74 2.41 2.68
CA VAL A 416 -6.40 1.64 1.62
C VAL A 416 -7.47 2.53 1.00
N ARG A 417 -7.48 2.65 -0.32
CA ARG A 417 -8.51 3.39 -1.05
C ARG A 417 -9.51 2.40 -1.64
N THR A 418 -10.77 2.48 -1.20
CA THR A 418 -11.86 1.64 -1.71
C THR A 418 -13.01 2.52 -2.18
N GLY A 419 -13.41 2.40 -3.44
CA GLY A 419 -14.51 3.21 -4.01
C GLY A 419 -14.26 4.72 -3.92
N GLY A 420 -13.00 5.16 -4.03
CA GLY A 420 -12.60 6.57 -3.93
C GLY A 420 -12.52 7.13 -2.50
N THR A 421 -12.79 6.31 -1.47
CA THR A 421 -12.67 6.72 -0.06
C THR A 421 -11.41 6.11 0.56
N ASP A 422 -10.61 6.95 1.21
CA ASP A 422 -9.43 6.52 1.96
C ASP A 422 -9.84 6.02 3.35
N ARG A 423 -9.42 4.80 3.68
CA ARG A 423 -9.56 4.16 4.99
C ARG A 423 -8.20 3.74 5.51
N PHE A 424 -8.07 3.54 6.82
CA PHE A 424 -6.77 3.29 7.45
C PHE A 424 -6.85 2.10 8.37
N PHE A 425 -6.05 1.08 8.09
CA PHE A 425 -5.77 0.04 9.05
C PHE A 425 -4.62 0.47 9.95
N VAL A 426 -4.79 0.36 11.26
CA VAL A 426 -3.74 0.62 12.24
C VAL A 426 -3.51 -0.64 13.05
N LEU A 427 -2.26 -1.12 13.04
CA LEU A 427 -1.84 -2.30 13.76
C LEU A 427 -1.28 -1.89 15.13
N GLU A 428 -1.82 -2.49 16.18
CA GLU A 428 -1.35 -2.29 17.55
C GLU A 428 -0.64 -3.53 18.09
N PHE A 429 0.56 -3.34 18.63
CA PHE A 429 1.42 -4.40 19.15
C PHE A 429 0.79 -5.15 20.34
N SER A 430 0.07 -4.43 21.19
CA SER A 430 -0.66 -4.98 22.34
C SER A 430 -1.72 -3.99 22.84
N ALA A 431 -2.92 -4.48 23.13
CA ALA A 431 -3.95 -3.69 23.79
C ALA A 431 -3.59 -3.33 25.25
N ASN A 432 -2.77 -4.16 25.91
CA ASN A 432 -2.24 -3.93 27.25
C ASN A 432 -1.07 -4.89 27.53
N MET A 433 0.15 -4.42 27.27
CA MET A 433 1.33 -5.27 27.37
C MET A 433 1.61 -5.74 28.81
N LEU A 434 1.29 -4.92 29.83
CA LEU A 434 1.49 -5.29 31.23
C LEU A 434 0.57 -6.43 31.69
N GLN A 435 -0.56 -6.61 31.03
CA GLN A 435 -1.50 -7.71 31.29
C GLN A 435 -1.32 -8.87 30.31
N GLY A 436 -0.31 -8.82 29.43
CA GLY A 436 -0.11 -9.83 28.39
C GLY A 436 -1.25 -9.88 27.37
N ALA A 437 -2.00 -8.79 27.21
CA ALA A 437 -3.09 -8.75 26.26
C ALA A 437 -2.54 -8.79 24.81
N PRO A 438 -3.24 -9.46 23.89
CA PRO A 438 -2.81 -9.53 22.50
C PRO A 438 -2.83 -8.16 21.82
N GLY A 439 -2.16 -8.08 20.67
CA GLY A 439 -2.29 -7.00 19.71
C GLY A 439 -3.61 -7.07 18.94
N ARG A 440 -3.91 -6.00 18.21
CA ARG A 440 -5.15 -5.87 17.45
C ARG A 440 -4.97 -5.06 16.18
N LEU A 441 -5.84 -5.31 15.21
CA LEU A 441 -5.96 -4.53 13.99
C LEU A 441 -7.22 -3.68 14.09
N ARG A 442 -7.07 -2.37 13.87
CA ARG A 442 -8.18 -1.41 13.91
C ARG A 442 -8.39 -0.80 12.53
N LEU A 443 -9.64 -0.65 12.12
CA LEU A 443 -10.03 0.02 10.89
C LEU A 443 -10.62 1.40 11.21
N PHE A 444 -10.13 2.42 10.52
CA PHE A 444 -10.64 3.78 10.57
C PHE A 444 -11.25 4.15 9.22
N ASP A 445 -12.56 4.45 9.20
CA ASP A 445 -13.24 5.00 8.01
C ASP A 445 -12.82 6.46 7.72
N SER A 446 -12.26 7.14 8.72
CA SER A 446 -11.56 8.43 8.58
C SER A 446 -10.56 8.60 9.73
N PRO A 447 -9.53 9.46 9.60
CA PRO A 447 -8.49 9.59 10.61
C PRO A 447 -8.99 10.02 12.00
N SER A 448 -10.08 10.79 12.04
CA SER A 448 -10.74 11.25 13.26
C SER A 448 -11.94 10.40 13.70
N GLY A 449 -12.30 9.38 12.92
CA GLY A 449 -13.46 8.52 13.19
C GLY A 449 -13.23 7.57 14.35
N ALA A 450 -14.33 7.07 14.91
CA ALA A 450 -14.28 5.92 15.81
C ALA A 450 -13.84 4.68 15.00
N PRO A 451 -12.82 3.93 15.45
CA PRO A 451 -12.35 2.78 14.71
C PRO A 451 -12.97 1.48 15.19
N VAL A 452 -13.20 0.57 14.26
CA VAL A 452 -13.65 -0.79 14.55
C VAL A 452 -12.47 -1.71 14.78
N VAL A 453 -12.55 -2.62 15.77
CA VAL A 453 -11.56 -3.68 15.95
C VAL A 453 -11.84 -4.83 14.98
N THR A 454 -11.07 -4.90 13.89
CA THR A 454 -11.24 -5.95 12.86
C THR A 454 -10.69 -7.31 13.29
N VAL A 455 -9.61 -7.33 14.08
CA VAL A 455 -9.02 -8.54 14.67
C VAL A 455 -8.45 -8.20 16.05
N GLY A 456 -8.81 -8.94 17.10
CA GLY A 456 -8.46 -8.61 18.50
C GLY A 456 -7.42 -9.50 19.17
N ASN A 457 -6.91 -10.54 18.51
CA ASN A 457 -6.12 -11.61 19.13
C ASN A 457 -4.78 -11.89 18.44
N LEU A 458 -4.16 -10.86 17.86
CA LEU A 458 -2.85 -10.99 17.19
C LEU A 458 -1.72 -11.09 18.22
N MET A 459 -0.81 -12.04 18.04
CA MET A 459 0.27 -12.30 19.00
C MET A 459 1.50 -11.46 18.66
N THR A 460 1.71 -10.34 19.36
CA THR A 460 2.86 -9.41 19.14
C THR A 460 3.07 -9.08 17.66
N PRO A 461 2.05 -8.51 16.98
CA PRO A 461 2.15 -8.26 15.56
C PRO A 461 3.13 -7.11 15.26
N THR A 462 3.85 -7.18 14.13
CA THR A 462 4.92 -6.23 13.80
C THR A 462 4.72 -5.48 12.49
N SER A 463 4.05 -6.07 11.50
CA SER A 463 3.80 -5.40 10.23
C SER A 463 2.55 -5.94 9.54
N LEU A 464 1.97 -5.09 8.70
CA LEU A 464 0.78 -5.34 7.91
C LEU A 464 1.06 -5.13 6.41
N ALA A 465 0.62 -6.05 5.57
CA ALA A 465 0.58 -5.90 4.11
C ALA A 465 -0.79 -6.29 3.55
N ARG A 466 -1.17 -5.74 2.39
CA ARG A 466 -2.41 -6.07 1.70
C ARG A 466 -2.13 -6.67 0.34
N ASP A 467 -2.83 -7.77 0.04
CA ASP A 467 -2.93 -8.27 -1.31
C ASP A 467 -3.96 -7.45 -2.06
N GLU A 468 -3.49 -6.60 -2.96
CA GLU A 468 -4.34 -5.74 -3.78
C GLU A 468 -5.32 -6.52 -4.67
N GLN A 469 -5.02 -7.78 -5.00
CA GLN A 469 -5.88 -8.58 -5.86
C GLN A 469 -7.03 -9.27 -5.12
N THR A 470 -6.85 -9.60 -3.84
CA THR A 470 -7.85 -10.35 -3.05
C THR A 470 -8.46 -9.53 -1.93
N GLY A 471 -7.81 -8.43 -1.54
CA GLY A 471 -8.16 -7.63 -0.37
C GLY A 471 -7.69 -8.24 0.95
N SER A 472 -7.12 -9.45 0.92
CA SER A 472 -6.58 -10.11 2.11
C SER A 472 -5.46 -9.29 2.73
N LEU A 473 -5.44 -9.23 4.05
CA LEU A 473 -4.34 -8.64 4.80
C LEU A 473 -3.43 -9.74 5.35
N PHE A 474 -2.16 -9.42 5.54
CA PHE A 474 -1.13 -10.32 6.04
C PHE A 474 -0.39 -9.62 7.16
N VAL A 475 -0.33 -10.27 8.32
CA VAL A 475 0.29 -9.72 9.53
C VAL A 475 1.42 -10.63 10.00
N THR A 476 2.61 -10.07 10.23
CA THR A 476 3.72 -10.79 10.86
C THR A 476 3.59 -10.79 12.38
N GLU A 477 3.90 -11.92 13.01
CA GLU A 477 3.90 -12.08 14.47
C GLU A 477 5.30 -12.47 14.95
N ILE A 478 5.97 -11.57 15.68
CA ILE A 478 7.39 -11.73 15.99
C ILE A 478 7.67 -12.89 16.95
N SER A 479 6.84 -13.06 17.99
CA SER A 479 7.06 -14.09 19.02
C SER A 479 6.70 -15.50 18.56
N THR A 480 5.75 -15.63 17.63
CA THR A 480 5.28 -16.93 17.13
C THR A 480 6.03 -17.37 15.88
N GLY A 481 6.68 -16.45 15.17
CA GLY A 481 7.36 -16.73 13.90
C GLY A 481 6.38 -17.03 12.77
N ARG A 482 5.18 -16.42 12.81
CA ARG A 482 4.08 -16.68 11.88
C ARG A 482 3.76 -15.47 11.02
N VAL A 483 3.09 -15.75 9.90
CA VAL A 483 2.26 -14.77 9.18
C VAL A 483 0.81 -15.23 9.27
N VAL A 484 -0.04 -14.33 9.75
CA VAL A 484 -1.49 -14.51 9.79
C VAL A 484 -2.10 -13.85 8.56
N GLN A 485 -2.87 -14.59 7.79
CA GLN A 485 -3.73 -14.03 6.75
C GLN A 485 -5.07 -13.68 7.38
N ILE A 486 -5.60 -12.51 7.02
CA ILE A 486 -6.87 -11.97 7.45
C ILE A 486 -7.71 -11.76 6.19
N ILE A 487 -8.76 -12.56 6.04
CA ILE A 487 -9.72 -12.47 4.94
C ILE A 487 -10.88 -11.63 5.47
N ASN A 488 -11.01 -10.41 4.96
CA ASN A 488 -12.11 -9.53 5.34
C ASN A 488 -13.14 -9.43 4.19
N PRO A 489 -14.33 -10.03 4.33
CA PRO A 489 -15.37 -9.99 3.30
C PRO A 489 -15.95 -8.58 3.07
N ALA A 490 -15.76 -7.63 4.00
CA ALA A 490 -16.18 -6.23 3.84
C ALA A 490 -15.28 -5.43 2.86
N PHE A 491 -14.18 -6.00 2.39
CA PHE A 491 -13.26 -5.40 1.40
C PHE A 491 -12.98 -6.37 0.25
N PRO A 492 -13.99 -6.77 -0.54
CA PRO A 492 -13.68 -7.43 -1.81
C PRO A 492 -12.74 -6.52 -2.60
N ALA A 493 -11.63 -7.05 -3.10
CA ALA A 493 -10.76 -6.28 -3.95
C ALA A 493 -11.53 -5.83 -5.20
N ASN A 494 -11.88 -4.54 -5.27
CA ASN A 494 -12.04 -3.91 -6.57
C ASN A 494 -10.69 -3.99 -7.27
N ASN A 495 -10.69 -4.30 -8.56
CA ASN A 495 -9.46 -4.32 -9.33
C ASN A 495 -8.78 -2.95 -9.18
N PRO A 496 -7.52 -2.85 -8.71
CA PRO A 496 -6.87 -1.56 -8.46
C PRO A 496 -6.88 -0.64 -9.68
N ILE A 497 -6.92 -1.22 -10.88
CA ILE A 497 -7.04 -0.46 -12.13
C ILE A 497 -8.36 0.34 -12.23
N ASP A 498 -9.35 0.05 -11.40
CA ASP A 498 -10.61 0.78 -11.28
C ASP A 498 -10.49 2.05 -10.43
N ASP A 499 -9.43 2.21 -9.63
CA ASP A 499 -9.13 3.50 -8.99
C ASP A 499 -8.51 4.47 -10.00
N THR A 500 -8.98 5.73 -10.00
CA THR A 500 -8.56 6.76 -10.96
C THR A 500 -7.07 7.08 -10.83
N GLY A 501 -6.57 7.25 -9.61
CA GLY A 501 -5.16 7.59 -9.36
C GLY A 501 -4.24 6.44 -9.77
N PHE A 502 -4.60 5.21 -9.39
CA PHE A 502 -3.88 4.02 -9.81
C PHE A 502 -3.88 3.88 -11.34
N PHE A 503 -5.03 4.04 -12.00
CA PHE A 503 -5.16 3.98 -13.45
C PHE A 503 -4.21 4.95 -14.15
N VAL A 504 -4.25 6.24 -13.77
CA VAL A 504 -3.39 7.27 -14.36
C VAL A 504 -1.92 6.93 -14.17
N ARG A 505 -1.50 6.59 -12.94
CA ARG A 505 -0.11 6.18 -12.67
C ARG A 505 0.30 4.98 -13.52
N GLN A 506 -0.58 3.99 -13.71
CA GLN A 506 -0.27 2.85 -14.56
C GLN A 506 -0.11 3.22 -16.04
N GLN A 507 -0.85 4.20 -16.56
CA GLN A 507 -0.63 4.67 -17.94
C GLN A 507 0.78 5.24 -18.13
N TYR A 508 1.30 5.99 -17.15
CA TYR A 508 2.71 6.46 -17.17
C TYR A 508 3.70 5.30 -17.18
N LEU A 509 3.49 4.28 -16.34
CA LEU A 509 4.37 3.11 -16.25
C LEU A 509 4.29 2.20 -17.48
N ASP A 510 3.11 2.06 -18.07
CA ASP A 510 2.86 1.19 -19.22
C ASP A 510 3.39 1.80 -20.52
N PHE A 511 3.19 3.11 -20.74
CA PHE A 511 3.56 3.74 -22.02
C PHE A 511 4.85 4.55 -21.97
N LEU A 512 5.20 5.14 -20.82
CA LEU A 512 6.35 6.05 -20.69
C LEU A 512 7.49 5.48 -19.83
N SER A 513 7.25 4.37 -19.13
CA SER A 513 8.24 3.69 -18.26
C SER A 513 8.84 4.61 -17.18
N ARG A 514 8.04 5.54 -16.64
CA ARG A 514 8.43 6.43 -15.54
C ARG A 514 7.27 6.71 -14.60
N GLU A 515 7.57 7.25 -13.42
CA GLU A 515 6.55 7.81 -12.55
C GLU A 515 6.01 9.14 -13.12
N PRO A 516 4.75 9.49 -12.83
CA PRO A 516 4.21 10.78 -13.21
C PRO A 516 4.85 11.91 -12.39
N ASP A 517 4.96 13.08 -13.00
CA ASP A 517 5.15 14.32 -12.26
C ASP A 517 3.81 14.77 -11.65
N ALA A 518 3.86 15.53 -10.56
CA ALA A 518 2.65 15.91 -9.82
C ALA A 518 1.64 16.71 -10.67
N ALA A 519 2.12 17.59 -11.55
CA ALA A 519 1.24 18.42 -12.38
C ALA A 519 0.49 17.59 -13.43
N GLY A 520 1.21 16.73 -14.17
CA GLY A 520 0.62 15.83 -15.14
C GLY A 520 -0.31 14.81 -14.51
N PHE A 521 0.08 14.22 -13.38
CA PHE A 521 -0.76 13.29 -12.62
C PHE A 521 -2.11 13.92 -12.27
N ASN A 522 -2.07 15.08 -11.60
CA ASN A 522 -3.28 15.77 -11.15
C ASN A 522 -4.17 16.17 -12.33
N ALA A 523 -3.60 16.65 -13.44
CA ALA A 523 -4.38 17.03 -14.61
C ALA A 523 -5.17 15.85 -15.22
N PHE A 524 -4.57 14.65 -15.28
CA PHE A 524 -5.27 13.46 -15.78
C PHE A 524 -6.27 12.91 -14.78
N VAL A 525 -5.95 12.91 -13.49
CA VAL A 525 -6.89 12.52 -12.43
C VAL A 525 -8.11 13.45 -12.46
N ASP A 526 -7.89 14.77 -12.46
CA ASP A 526 -8.95 15.77 -12.56
C ASP A 526 -9.81 15.58 -13.81
N THR A 527 -9.20 15.23 -14.94
CA THR A 527 -9.95 14.96 -16.19
C THR A 527 -10.92 13.79 -16.01
N LEU A 528 -10.49 12.70 -15.37
CA LEU A 528 -11.32 11.51 -15.16
C LEU A 528 -12.36 11.72 -14.06
N GLU A 529 -11.99 12.35 -12.95
CA GLU A 529 -12.90 12.61 -11.83
C GLU A 529 -14.00 13.62 -12.19
N ASN A 530 -13.71 14.56 -13.08
CA ASN A 530 -14.71 15.48 -13.63
C ASN A 530 -15.43 14.93 -14.87
N CYS A 531 -15.13 13.69 -15.29
CA CYS A 531 -15.80 13.07 -16.42
C CYS A 531 -17.16 12.49 -16.00
N PRO A 532 -18.28 12.81 -16.68
CA PRO A 532 -19.60 12.31 -16.29
C PRO A 532 -19.71 10.77 -16.24
N ASN A 533 -18.91 10.08 -17.06
CA ASN A 533 -18.75 8.63 -17.03
C ASN A 533 -17.35 8.25 -17.51
N GLN A 534 -16.42 8.07 -16.58
CA GLN A 534 -15.04 7.69 -16.90
C GLN A 534 -14.88 6.27 -17.47
N PHE A 535 -15.86 5.37 -17.27
CA PHE A 535 -15.88 3.99 -17.78
C PHE A 535 -16.65 3.85 -19.10
N ASN A 536 -16.97 4.97 -19.75
CA ASN A 536 -17.70 4.99 -21.00
C ASN A 536 -16.96 4.24 -22.12
N THR A 537 -17.70 3.41 -22.86
CA THR A 537 -17.21 2.73 -24.07
C THR A 537 -17.92 3.21 -25.35
N ASP A 538 -19.00 4.00 -25.24
CA ASP A 538 -19.71 4.54 -26.40
C ASP A 538 -18.94 5.76 -26.97
N PRO A 539 -18.43 5.69 -28.21
CA PRO A 539 -17.72 6.81 -28.82
C PRO A 539 -18.59 8.04 -29.09
N ASN A 540 -19.93 7.92 -29.05
CA ASN A 540 -20.85 9.03 -29.28
C ASN A 540 -21.27 9.75 -27.98
N SER A 541 -20.87 9.22 -26.82
CA SER A 541 -21.17 9.82 -25.52
C SER A 541 -20.42 11.15 -25.34
N PRO A 542 -21.01 12.16 -24.64
CA PRO A 542 -20.27 13.35 -24.22
C PRO A 542 -19.01 13.05 -23.41
N SER A 543 -18.98 11.88 -22.73
CA SER A 543 -17.82 11.42 -21.95
C SER A 543 -16.68 10.86 -22.81
N ALA A 544 -16.88 10.64 -24.12
CA ALA A 544 -15.90 10.06 -25.03
C ALA A 544 -14.63 10.92 -25.26
N ARG A 545 -14.48 12.04 -24.53
CA ARG A 545 -13.31 12.92 -24.56
C ARG A 545 -12.56 12.99 -23.23
N CYS A 546 -13.17 12.51 -22.15
CA CYS A 546 -12.60 12.54 -20.80
C CYS A 546 -12.53 11.14 -20.16
N ASP A 547 -13.03 10.11 -20.83
CA ASP A 547 -13.01 8.74 -20.34
C ASP A 547 -11.61 8.09 -20.39
N ARG A 548 -11.51 6.92 -19.77
CA ARG A 548 -10.25 6.15 -19.66
C ARG A 548 -9.63 5.79 -21.01
N ILE A 549 -10.47 5.53 -22.01
CA ILE A 549 -10.02 5.25 -23.38
C ILE A 549 -9.31 6.48 -23.95
N SER A 550 -9.90 7.68 -23.79
CA SER A 550 -9.32 8.93 -24.29
C SER A 550 -8.05 9.30 -23.53
N VAL A 551 -8.10 9.21 -22.20
CA VAL A 551 -6.94 9.53 -21.35
C VAL A 551 -5.79 8.59 -21.65
N SER A 552 -6.03 7.29 -21.76
CA SER A 552 -4.97 6.35 -22.15
C SER A 552 -4.40 6.67 -23.54
N ALA A 553 -5.25 6.86 -24.55
CA ALA A 553 -4.79 7.15 -25.90
C ALA A 553 -3.87 8.39 -25.94
N SER A 554 -4.09 9.36 -25.06
CA SER A 554 -3.25 10.56 -24.96
C SER A 554 -1.79 10.27 -24.61
N PHE A 555 -1.49 9.17 -23.91
CA PHE A 555 -0.11 8.78 -23.58
C PHE A 555 0.67 8.36 -24.83
N PHE A 556 0.09 7.50 -25.67
CA PHE A 556 0.70 7.14 -26.95
C PHE A 556 0.80 8.34 -27.90
N LEU A 557 -0.23 9.18 -27.92
CA LEU A 557 -0.28 10.38 -28.77
C LEU A 557 0.60 11.53 -28.25
N SER A 558 1.12 11.41 -27.03
CA SER A 558 1.95 12.45 -26.42
C SER A 558 3.24 12.68 -27.21
N LEU A 559 3.73 13.92 -27.21
CA LEU A 559 5.03 14.24 -27.82
C LEU A 559 6.14 13.39 -27.19
N GLU A 560 6.07 13.15 -25.87
CA GLU A 560 7.05 12.34 -25.14
C GLU A 560 7.16 10.93 -25.71
N PHE A 561 6.03 10.25 -25.91
CA PHE A 561 6.04 8.92 -26.52
C PHE A 561 6.56 8.97 -27.96
N GLN A 562 6.13 9.97 -28.74
CA GLN A 562 6.51 10.10 -30.15
C GLN A 562 8.02 10.31 -30.35
N ILE A 563 8.68 11.04 -29.46
CA ILE A 563 10.13 11.28 -29.53
C ILE A 563 10.97 10.19 -28.85
N ARG A 564 10.35 9.26 -28.11
CA ARG A 564 11.04 8.16 -27.41
C ARG A 564 10.58 6.78 -27.88
N GLY A 565 9.47 6.26 -27.35
CA GLY A 565 8.99 4.91 -27.65
C GLY A 565 8.77 4.66 -29.14
N SER A 566 8.14 5.61 -29.83
CA SER A 566 7.94 5.53 -31.28
C SER A 566 9.26 5.51 -32.07
N VAL A 567 10.31 6.17 -31.56
CA VAL A 567 11.66 6.15 -32.19
C VAL A 567 12.27 4.76 -32.09
N VAL A 568 12.19 4.10 -30.92
CA VAL A 568 12.70 2.72 -30.76
C VAL A 568 12.06 1.80 -31.80
N ILE A 569 10.73 1.84 -31.94
CA ILE A 569 10.01 1.00 -32.90
C ILE A 569 10.47 1.28 -34.33
N ARG A 570 10.59 2.56 -34.71
CA ARG A 570 11.04 2.98 -36.03
C ARG A 570 12.51 2.61 -36.31
N SER A 571 13.38 2.65 -35.32
CA SER A 571 14.78 2.23 -35.47
C SER A 571 14.90 0.75 -35.83
N TYR A 572 14.11 -0.12 -35.21
CA TYR A 572 14.06 -1.55 -35.56
C TYR A 572 13.46 -1.79 -36.95
N LEU A 573 12.39 -1.07 -37.29
CA LEU A 573 11.78 -1.14 -38.61
C LEU A 573 12.78 -0.71 -39.70
N ALA A 574 13.48 0.42 -39.52
CA ALA A 574 14.46 0.91 -40.50
C ALA A 574 15.69 -0.01 -40.61
N ALA A 575 16.25 -0.47 -39.48
CA ALA A 575 17.48 -1.25 -39.48
C ALA A 575 17.28 -2.73 -39.86
N PHE A 576 16.14 -3.33 -39.50
CA PHE A 576 15.96 -4.78 -39.61
C PHE A 576 14.73 -5.18 -40.42
N GLY A 577 13.88 -4.23 -40.81
CA GLY A 577 12.64 -4.54 -41.53
C GLY A 577 11.61 -5.31 -40.69
N ARG A 578 11.76 -5.30 -39.36
CA ARG A 578 10.87 -5.97 -38.40
C ARG A 578 10.58 -5.09 -37.20
N LEU A 579 9.50 -5.39 -36.50
CA LEU A 579 9.21 -4.80 -35.20
C LEU A 579 10.19 -5.32 -34.13
N PRO A 580 10.50 -4.53 -33.09
CA PRO A 580 11.21 -5.04 -31.93
C PRO A 580 10.37 -6.07 -31.18
N THR A 581 11.04 -6.98 -30.47
CA THR A 581 10.40 -7.76 -29.39
C THR A 581 10.17 -6.88 -28.16
N PHE A 582 9.29 -7.30 -27.25
CA PHE A 582 9.01 -6.59 -26.00
C PHE A 582 10.29 -6.33 -25.20
N ARG A 583 11.18 -7.34 -25.11
CA ARG A 583 12.45 -7.23 -24.38
C ARG A 583 13.41 -6.23 -25.02
N GLU A 584 13.49 -6.22 -26.35
CA GLU A 584 14.28 -5.24 -27.11
C GLU A 584 13.75 -3.82 -26.91
N PHE A 585 12.42 -3.66 -26.97
CA PHE A 585 11.76 -2.38 -26.80
C PHE A 585 12.00 -1.77 -25.41
N ILE A 586 11.75 -2.53 -24.34
CA ILE A 586 11.92 -2.02 -22.97
C ILE A 586 13.39 -1.67 -22.68
N ARG A 587 14.34 -2.50 -23.14
CA ARG A 587 15.78 -2.20 -23.02
C ARG A 587 16.11 -0.87 -23.68
N ASP A 588 15.71 -0.67 -24.93
CA ASP A 588 16.07 0.52 -25.68
C ASP A 588 15.31 1.76 -25.21
N LEU A 589 14.04 1.62 -24.81
CA LEU A 589 13.26 2.69 -24.21
C LEU A 589 13.94 3.21 -22.94
N SER A 590 14.49 2.33 -22.10
CA SER A 590 15.24 2.73 -20.90
C SER A 590 16.51 3.53 -21.22
N THR A 591 17.14 3.29 -22.37
CA THR A 591 18.34 4.02 -22.81
C THR A 591 18.04 5.40 -23.41
N ILE A 592 16.82 5.62 -23.91
CA ILE A 592 16.37 6.92 -24.44
C ILE A 592 15.71 7.78 -23.35
N GLY A 593 15.20 7.16 -22.28
CA GLY A 593 14.66 7.86 -21.13
C GLY A 593 15.70 8.65 -20.33
N GLY A 594 15.25 9.37 -19.31
CA GLY A 594 16.09 10.12 -18.38
C GLY A 594 15.26 10.51 -17.15
N VAL A 595 15.93 10.82 -16.04
CA VAL A 595 15.26 11.27 -14.82
C VAL A 595 14.82 12.72 -14.98
N THR A 596 15.58 13.51 -15.73
CA THR A 596 15.22 14.87 -16.14
C THR A 596 14.98 14.96 -17.66
N ASP A 597 14.30 16.02 -18.09
CA ASP A 597 14.10 16.31 -19.52
C ASP A 597 15.43 16.54 -20.27
N GLU A 598 16.41 17.11 -19.59
CA GLU A 598 17.75 17.37 -20.13
C GLU A 598 18.51 16.06 -20.37
N GLU A 599 18.46 15.14 -19.40
CA GLU A 599 19.04 13.81 -19.53
C GLU A 599 18.36 13.03 -20.66
N ALA A 600 17.03 13.02 -20.70
CA ALA A 600 16.28 12.34 -21.74
C ALA A 600 16.58 12.92 -23.13
N THR A 601 16.76 14.24 -23.24
CA THR A 601 17.16 14.90 -24.49
C THR A 601 18.56 14.50 -24.93
N ALA A 602 19.52 14.44 -23.99
CA ALA A 602 20.89 14.01 -24.26
C ALA A 602 20.95 12.54 -24.66
N ASN A 603 20.20 11.69 -23.97
CA ASN A 603 20.11 10.25 -24.25
C ASN A 603 19.46 9.98 -25.60
N ARG A 604 18.35 10.67 -25.91
CA ARG A 604 17.71 10.62 -27.22
C ARG A 604 18.63 11.02 -28.37
N SER A 605 19.50 12.00 -28.13
CA SER A 605 20.48 12.47 -29.13
C SER A 605 21.61 11.46 -29.38
N ARG A 606 21.98 10.67 -28.37
CA ARG A 606 23.04 9.65 -28.44
C ARG A 606 22.58 8.32 -29.01
N TYR A 607 21.32 7.96 -28.74
CA TYR A 607 20.75 6.67 -29.09
C TYR A 607 21.02 6.20 -30.54
N PRO A 608 20.88 7.04 -31.59
CA PRO A 608 21.16 6.61 -32.96
C PRO A 608 22.60 6.14 -33.17
N ASP A 609 23.57 6.85 -32.59
CA ASP A 609 24.98 6.49 -32.71
C ASP A 609 25.26 5.17 -31.96
N ASP A 610 24.73 5.00 -30.74
CA ASP A 610 24.87 3.76 -29.98
C ASP A 610 24.18 2.57 -30.68
N PHE A 611 23.02 2.80 -31.29
CA PHE A 611 22.25 1.77 -31.99
C PHE A 611 23.01 1.20 -33.20
N ILE A 612 23.67 2.06 -33.99
CA ILE A 612 24.40 1.61 -35.18
C ILE A 612 25.72 0.90 -34.87
N GLN A 613 26.27 1.06 -33.65
CA GLN A 613 27.48 0.34 -33.21
C GLN A 613 27.21 -1.13 -32.82
N ARG A 614 25.94 -1.55 -32.82
CA ARG A 614 25.58 -2.92 -32.42
C ARG A 614 26.10 -3.94 -33.45
N PRO A 615 26.61 -5.11 -33.01
CA PRO A 615 27.15 -6.12 -33.92
C PRO A 615 26.16 -6.56 -35.01
N GLU A 616 24.88 -6.70 -34.67
CA GLU A 616 23.83 -7.07 -35.62
C GLU A 616 23.56 -5.99 -36.68
N PHE A 617 23.78 -4.72 -36.36
CA PHE A 617 23.69 -3.62 -37.32
C PHE A 617 24.91 -3.64 -38.24
N GLY A 618 26.12 -3.68 -37.66
CA GLY A 618 27.37 -3.70 -38.42
C GLY A 618 27.45 -4.86 -39.41
N ALA A 619 26.98 -6.04 -39.00
CA ALA A 619 26.91 -7.24 -39.86
C ALA A 619 26.12 -7.03 -41.16
N ILE A 620 25.14 -6.13 -41.18
CA ILE A 620 24.30 -5.82 -42.35
C ILE A 620 24.88 -4.63 -43.12
N TYR A 621 25.34 -3.60 -42.42
CA TYR A 621 25.54 -2.26 -42.99
C TYR A 621 27.01 -1.87 -43.22
N ASP A 622 27.98 -2.45 -42.51
CA ASP A 622 29.38 -1.99 -42.55
C ASP A 622 30.03 -2.16 -43.92
N SER A 623 29.66 -3.22 -44.64
CA SER A 623 30.17 -3.51 -45.99
C SER A 623 29.50 -2.69 -47.10
N LEU A 624 28.39 -2.01 -46.81
CA LEU A 624 27.61 -1.29 -47.82
C LEU A 624 28.25 0.05 -48.18
N SER A 625 28.10 0.46 -49.44
CA SER A 625 28.37 1.85 -49.84
C SER A 625 27.36 2.80 -49.19
N ASN A 626 27.67 4.10 -49.12
CA ASN A 626 26.74 5.09 -48.54
C ASN A 626 25.39 5.13 -49.27
N ALA A 627 25.38 4.95 -50.59
CA ALA A 627 24.14 4.85 -51.36
C ALA A 627 23.34 3.60 -50.99
N ALA A 628 23.99 2.43 -50.96
CA ALA A 628 23.33 1.17 -50.60
C ALA A 628 22.85 1.15 -49.14
N TYR A 629 23.58 1.80 -48.24
CA TYR A 629 23.20 2.02 -46.84
C TYR A 629 21.86 2.78 -46.75
N VAL A 630 21.78 3.94 -47.40
CA VAL A 630 20.55 4.76 -47.42
C VAL A 630 19.40 4.02 -48.10
N ASP A 631 19.64 3.38 -49.25
CA ASP A 631 18.60 2.65 -49.99
C ASP A 631 18.03 1.48 -49.19
N ARG A 632 18.89 0.76 -48.45
CA ARG A 632 18.44 -0.36 -47.62
C ARG A 632 17.57 0.10 -46.45
N LEU A 633 17.93 1.19 -45.78
CA LEU A 633 17.14 1.77 -44.69
C LEU A 633 15.77 2.25 -45.20
N ILE A 634 15.75 2.97 -46.33
CA ILE A 634 14.51 3.46 -46.95
C ILE A 634 13.62 2.30 -47.41
N ALA A 635 14.21 1.26 -48.00
CA ALA A 635 13.49 0.06 -48.42
C ALA A 635 12.83 -0.66 -47.23
N ASN A 636 13.54 -0.80 -46.11
CA ASN A 636 13.00 -1.37 -44.87
C ASN A 636 11.88 -0.50 -44.28
N ALA A 637 12.03 0.83 -44.34
CA ALA A 637 11.01 1.78 -43.90
C ALA A 637 9.72 1.72 -44.76
N GLY A 638 9.85 1.29 -46.02
CA GLY A 638 8.71 1.14 -46.95
C GLY A 638 8.17 2.48 -47.43
N VAL A 639 9.02 3.51 -47.49
CA VAL A 639 8.65 4.89 -47.89
C VAL A 639 9.51 5.39 -49.03
N THR A 640 9.10 6.50 -49.64
CA THR A 640 9.96 7.27 -50.56
C THR A 640 10.36 8.57 -49.86
N LEU A 641 11.66 8.83 -49.76
CA LEU A 641 12.16 10.07 -49.15
C LEU A 641 12.58 11.08 -50.23
N PRO A 642 12.03 12.30 -50.24
CA PRO A 642 12.35 13.31 -51.26
C PRO A 642 13.80 13.82 -51.17
N ASN A 643 14.44 13.70 -50.00
CA ASN A 643 15.81 14.12 -49.74
C ASN A 643 16.84 12.99 -49.84
N ARG A 644 16.49 11.81 -50.41
CA ARG A 644 17.38 10.64 -50.49
C ARG A 644 18.76 10.98 -51.08
N ASP A 645 18.82 11.72 -52.18
CA ASP A 645 20.10 12.06 -52.82
C ASP A 645 20.94 13.03 -51.97
N GLN A 646 20.28 13.91 -51.21
CA GLN A 646 20.97 14.80 -50.26
C GLN A 646 21.58 14.02 -49.10
N LEU A 647 20.89 12.99 -48.58
CA LEU A 647 21.42 12.12 -47.52
C LEU A 647 22.71 11.41 -47.96
N VAL A 648 22.70 10.87 -49.19
CA VAL A 648 23.88 10.21 -49.78
C VAL A 648 25.02 11.22 -50.03
N ALA A 649 24.69 12.40 -50.56
CA ALA A 649 25.67 13.46 -50.77
C ALA A 649 26.34 13.90 -49.44
N ASN A 650 25.55 14.07 -48.38
CA ASN A 650 26.04 14.47 -47.05
C ASN A 650 27.00 13.42 -46.46
N LEU A 651 26.67 12.14 -46.59
CA LEU A 651 27.53 11.03 -46.17
C LEU A 651 28.84 10.98 -46.96
N ASN A 652 28.77 11.12 -48.30
CA ASN A 652 29.95 11.11 -49.16
C ASN A 652 30.89 12.31 -48.89
N ALA A 653 30.31 13.46 -48.56
CA ALA A 653 31.05 14.66 -48.19
C ALA A 653 31.57 14.64 -46.73
N GLY A 654 31.19 13.65 -45.92
CA GLY A 654 31.56 13.57 -44.50
C GLY A 654 30.91 14.65 -43.62
N THR A 655 29.90 15.35 -44.12
CA THR A 655 29.17 16.41 -43.38
C THR A 655 28.15 15.85 -42.40
N ARG A 656 27.76 14.58 -42.57
CA ARG A 656 26.93 13.80 -41.65
C ARG A 656 27.56 12.43 -41.41
N THR A 657 27.40 11.90 -40.21
CA THR A 657 27.75 10.51 -39.89
C THR A 657 26.64 9.55 -40.37
N ARG A 658 26.94 8.24 -40.38
CA ARG A 658 25.92 7.21 -40.60
C ARG A 658 24.83 7.24 -39.53
N GLY A 659 25.18 7.44 -38.26
CA GLY A 659 24.20 7.53 -37.17
C GLY A 659 23.29 8.76 -37.28
N GLN A 660 23.84 9.91 -37.68
CA GLN A 660 23.05 11.10 -37.98
C GLN A 660 22.11 10.88 -39.17
N THR A 661 22.59 10.24 -40.24
CA THR A 661 21.77 9.93 -41.42
C THR A 661 20.67 8.90 -41.09
N PHE A 662 20.99 7.90 -40.26
CA PHE A 662 20.02 6.96 -39.73
C PHE A 662 18.92 7.68 -38.94
N ASN A 663 19.30 8.60 -38.04
CA ASN A 663 18.34 9.38 -37.28
C ASN A 663 17.46 10.26 -38.18
N GLU A 664 18.04 10.92 -39.19
CA GLU A 664 17.28 11.73 -40.16
C GLU A 664 16.23 10.90 -40.93
N ILE A 665 16.54 9.63 -41.26
CA ILE A 665 15.57 8.71 -41.88
C ILE A 665 14.49 8.29 -40.87
N VAL A 666 14.90 7.88 -39.66
CA VAL A 666 13.99 7.45 -38.58
C VAL A 666 12.99 8.54 -38.19
N ASP A 667 13.44 9.79 -38.14
CA ASP A 667 12.63 10.96 -37.77
C ASP A 667 11.92 11.61 -38.96
N SER A 668 12.08 11.08 -40.18
CA SER A 668 11.40 11.65 -41.35
C SER A 668 9.88 11.63 -41.18
N PRO A 669 9.15 12.70 -41.57
CA PRO A 669 7.69 12.72 -41.51
C PRO A 669 7.05 11.56 -42.27
N GLU A 670 7.59 11.22 -43.44
CA GLU A 670 7.11 10.13 -44.29
C GLU A 670 7.16 8.80 -43.56
N PHE A 671 8.26 8.50 -42.87
CA PHE A 671 8.39 7.26 -42.12
C PHE A 671 7.61 7.27 -40.81
N THR A 672 7.56 8.41 -40.13
CA THR A 672 6.72 8.60 -38.92
C THR A 672 5.27 8.25 -39.23
N ASP A 673 4.72 8.78 -40.33
CA ASP A 673 3.37 8.49 -40.77
C ASP A 673 3.17 7.03 -41.19
N ALA A 674 4.10 6.47 -41.98
CA ALA A 674 4.01 5.09 -42.47
C ALA A 674 4.17 4.03 -41.37
N ALA A 675 4.84 4.37 -40.26
CA ALA A 675 5.03 3.48 -39.12
C ALA A 675 3.94 3.65 -38.05
N PHE A 676 3.15 4.73 -38.08
CA PHE A 676 2.26 5.14 -37.00
C PHE A 676 1.32 4.01 -36.52
N ASN A 677 0.52 3.43 -37.42
CA ASN A 677 -0.45 2.38 -37.04
C ASN A 677 0.24 1.13 -36.48
N ARG A 678 1.38 0.72 -37.06
CA ARG A 678 2.16 -0.42 -36.58
C ARG A 678 2.73 -0.16 -35.19
N ALA A 679 3.23 1.06 -34.97
CA ALA A 679 3.73 1.48 -33.67
C ALA A 679 2.61 1.56 -32.63
N PHE A 680 1.43 2.06 -33.00
CA PHE A 680 0.29 2.16 -32.09
C PHE A 680 -0.15 0.79 -31.61
N VAL A 681 -0.48 -0.13 -32.53
CA VAL A 681 -0.90 -1.50 -32.16
C VAL A 681 0.16 -2.19 -31.31
N LEU A 682 1.45 -2.07 -31.68
CA LEU A 682 2.51 -2.70 -30.90
C LEU A 682 2.61 -2.12 -29.48
N SER A 683 2.38 -0.82 -29.33
CA SER A 683 2.41 -0.15 -28.03
C SER A 683 1.30 -0.63 -27.12
N GLU A 684 0.13 -0.99 -27.65
CA GLU A 684 -0.95 -1.59 -26.86
C GLU A 684 -0.51 -2.93 -26.25
N TYR A 685 0.09 -3.81 -27.04
CA TYR A 685 0.59 -5.10 -26.56
C TYR A 685 1.73 -4.92 -25.53
N PHE A 686 2.66 -4.00 -25.79
CA PHE A 686 3.79 -3.77 -24.89
C PHE A 686 3.41 -3.06 -23.60
N GLY A 687 2.56 -2.04 -23.68
CA GLY A 687 2.10 -1.28 -22.52
C GLY A 687 1.15 -2.11 -21.67
N TYR A 688 0.08 -2.64 -22.27
CA TYR A 688 -0.97 -3.33 -21.54
C TYR A 688 -0.65 -4.78 -21.23
N LEU A 689 -0.12 -5.54 -22.18
CA LEU A 689 0.01 -7.00 -22.03
C LEU A 689 1.44 -7.43 -21.67
N ARG A 690 2.41 -6.51 -21.75
CA ARG A 690 3.83 -6.74 -21.39
C ARG A 690 4.43 -7.97 -22.09
N ARG A 691 4.02 -8.24 -23.33
CA ARG A 691 4.47 -9.38 -24.13
C ARG A 691 4.52 -9.07 -25.62
N ASP A 692 5.14 -9.97 -26.38
CA ASP A 692 5.09 -9.92 -27.85
C ASP A 692 3.65 -10.16 -28.36
N PRO A 693 3.26 -9.48 -29.45
CA PRO A 693 1.93 -9.66 -30.01
C PRO A 693 1.81 -11.03 -30.70
N ASP A 694 0.61 -11.60 -30.64
CA ASP A 694 0.29 -12.75 -31.47
C ASP A 694 0.08 -12.28 -32.93
N PRO A 695 0.60 -12.99 -33.95
CA PRO A 695 0.58 -12.49 -35.33
C PRO A 695 -0.83 -12.21 -35.89
N ALA A 696 -1.81 -13.03 -35.51
CA ALA A 696 -3.17 -12.90 -36.00
C ALA A 696 -3.90 -11.70 -35.40
N GLY A 697 -3.83 -11.54 -34.07
CA GLY A 697 -4.41 -10.40 -33.36
C GLY A 697 -3.75 -9.09 -33.76
N PHE A 698 -2.42 -9.06 -33.90
CA PHE A 698 -1.70 -7.88 -34.39
C PHE A 698 -2.21 -7.44 -35.75
N GLN A 699 -2.32 -8.37 -36.71
CA GLN A 699 -2.77 -8.03 -38.05
C GLN A 699 -4.22 -7.56 -38.06
N ALA A 700 -5.10 -8.17 -37.26
CA ALA A 700 -6.50 -7.74 -37.16
C ALA A 700 -6.64 -6.30 -36.64
N TRP A 701 -5.90 -5.95 -35.59
CA TRP A 701 -5.87 -4.58 -35.06
C TRP A 701 -5.25 -3.58 -36.04
N LEU A 702 -4.19 -4.00 -36.76
CA LEU A 702 -3.56 -3.17 -37.78
C LEU A 702 -4.50 -2.90 -38.96
N ASP A 703 -5.22 -3.92 -39.43
CA ASP A 703 -6.21 -3.79 -40.49
C ASP A 703 -7.36 -2.86 -40.06
N LEU A 704 -7.79 -2.93 -38.80
CA LEU A 704 -8.79 -2.01 -38.23
C LEU A 704 -8.34 -0.55 -38.35
N LEU A 705 -7.12 -0.23 -37.90
CA LEU A 705 -6.59 1.13 -37.99
C LEU A 705 -6.28 1.57 -39.43
N ASN A 706 -5.85 0.66 -40.30
CA ASN A 706 -5.59 0.99 -41.71
C ASN A 706 -6.87 1.33 -42.47
N ASN A 707 -7.98 0.68 -42.13
CA ASN A 707 -9.29 0.93 -42.74
C ASN A 707 -9.98 2.17 -42.15
N ASN A 708 -9.68 2.54 -40.90
CA ASN A 708 -10.18 3.76 -40.28
C ASN A 708 -9.17 4.32 -39.25
N ARG A 709 -8.27 5.19 -39.71
CA ARG A 709 -7.18 5.75 -38.88
C ARG A 709 -7.67 6.54 -37.66
N ASN A 710 -8.94 6.95 -37.64
CA ASN A 710 -9.57 7.69 -36.55
C ASN A 710 -10.21 6.79 -35.48
N ASP A 711 -10.24 5.46 -35.69
CA ASP A 711 -10.87 4.50 -34.76
C ASP A 711 -9.89 3.94 -33.71
N PHE A 712 -9.04 4.82 -33.16
CA PHE A 712 -8.12 4.44 -32.09
C PHE A 712 -8.88 4.03 -30.82
N ARG A 713 -10.11 4.55 -30.61
CA ARG A 713 -10.91 4.23 -29.43
C ARG A 713 -11.26 2.75 -29.37
N THR A 714 -11.62 2.14 -30.51
CA THR A 714 -11.94 0.70 -30.56
C THR A 714 -10.71 -0.14 -30.24
N LEU A 715 -9.55 0.23 -30.79
CA LEU A 715 -8.28 -0.40 -30.46
C LEU A 715 -8.00 -0.32 -28.95
N VAL A 716 -7.90 0.90 -28.40
CA VAL A 716 -7.54 1.12 -26.99
C VAL A 716 -8.55 0.45 -26.06
N ASN A 717 -9.85 0.52 -26.36
CA ASN A 717 -10.90 -0.16 -25.60
C ASN A 717 -10.66 -1.68 -25.50
N GLY A 718 -10.24 -2.29 -26.62
CA GLY A 718 -9.94 -3.71 -26.70
C GLY A 718 -8.82 -4.17 -25.77
N PHE A 719 -7.92 -3.27 -25.36
CA PHE A 719 -6.81 -3.57 -24.44
C PHE A 719 -7.05 -3.05 -23.03
N VAL A 720 -7.45 -1.79 -22.87
CA VAL A 720 -7.63 -1.13 -21.56
C VAL A 720 -8.72 -1.78 -20.71
N ASN A 721 -9.72 -2.40 -21.33
CA ASN A 721 -10.79 -3.13 -20.66
C ASN A 721 -10.65 -4.65 -20.83
N SER A 722 -9.53 -5.13 -21.38
CA SER A 722 -9.30 -6.56 -21.56
C SER A 722 -9.17 -7.27 -20.21
N VAL A 723 -9.68 -8.51 -20.16
CA VAL A 723 -9.48 -9.42 -19.04
C VAL A 723 -7.99 -9.59 -18.75
N GLU A 724 -7.16 -9.70 -19.80
CA GLU A 724 -5.71 -9.88 -19.66
C GLU A 724 -5.03 -8.68 -18.98
N TYR A 725 -5.36 -7.44 -19.38
CA TYR A 725 -4.83 -6.25 -18.71
C TYR A 725 -5.28 -6.15 -17.26
N ARG A 726 -6.59 -6.30 -17.02
CA ARG A 726 -7.18 -6.21 -15.68
C ARG A 726 -6.62 -7.28 -14.74
N SER A 727 -6.36 -8.49 -15.25
CA SER A 727 -5.77 -9.59 -14.48
C SER A 727 -4.35 -9.30 -13.96
N ARG A 728 -3.67 -8.28 -14.48
CA ARG A 728 -2.36 -7.84 -13.93
C ARG A 728 -2.49 -7.28 -12.51
N PHE A 729 -3.66 -6.77 -12.13
CA PHE A 729 -3.82 -5.99 -10.91
C PHE A 729 -4.83 -6.60 -9.93
N GLY A 730 -5.70 -7.50 -10.38
CA GLY A 730 -6.69 -8.15 -9.52
C GLY A 730 -7.61 -9.07 -10.32
N GLN A 731 -8.66 -9.58 -9.67
CA GLN A 731 -9.71 -10.28 -10.41
C GLN A 731 -10.35 -9.32 -11.44
N PRO A 732 -10.50 -9.74 -12.71
CA PRO A 732 -10.93 -8.87 -13.81
C PRO A 732 -12.39 -8.44 -13.72
#